data_AF-A0A3D2INN0-F1
#
_entry.id   AF-A0A3D2INN0-F1
#
_cell.length_a   1.000
_cell.length_b   1.000
_cell.length_c   1.000
_cell.angle_alpha   90.00
_cell.angle_beta   90.00
_cell.angle_gamma   90.00
#
_symmetry.space_group_name_H-M   'P 1'
#
loop_
_entity.id
_entity.type
_entity.pdbx_description
1 polymer ?
#
loop_
_entity_poly.entity_id
_entity_poly.type
_entity_poly.pdbx_seq_one_letter_code
_entity_poly.pdbx_strand_id
1 'polypeptide(L)'
;MDRERYKRLIMFFASVLVIGLQTAHFAYIWYTEYNRRSVIQMFYWRRGNWVLFGLYALIIFLISKLFGALKVGYMRVQDVIIAQICSVLFSNAIVYIQLALIGRWKFPNHITPMLRLTAVNLVLVILWVVFMRWIYNTIYPPKSVILVYDQHNPEKLLKNIASRKDKYDIEEAVPVSRGISYIQDHILNHEACIVGDIPSHERNILVKYCFEKGVRCYCSPKISDIMLMGAEKIHMFDTPLLLMRNRGLTAEQQFVKRLLDIVVCVLLAGLLSPVLLLIAACVKLYDRGPVFYRQERLTQYGRVFMIIKFRSMRVDSETKSGARLAAKGDDRVTPVGRFLRKIHFDELPQLFNIIKGDMSIVGPRPERPQIAAQYEKQIPEFSYRLKVKAGLTGYAQVYGKYNTKPYDKLKLDLTYIENYSLLLDLQLVATTVKILFQKENTEGVDAAQKTASGQNDLLPQDQEKMEKQVQETIRELKLEEQASLHGQVDPQNVTYEDAAALPKGVRASDVAASHLPGLLVSVIIPVYNGSSTLKEAIDSVLAQDMHFESADRIGKGSIQELEVLVIDDDSTDDPDSVMLEYESDPRVIYLHNKNRLGAAKSRNRGALLARGKYIAYLDADDIWKPDKLKKQFARIFSTGNVLCCTARELIRPDGSRTGRVIGVKETLTWRDMLMNNQINCSSVVLLTEVARRYPMIHEDSHEDYITWMSILNRYEAVCAVNEPLILYRVSNTGKSGGKLKSARMRYRAYRYLGFGPVRSACLFTGYAFRGVIKYVTA
;
A
#
# COMPACT_ATOMS: atom_id res chain seq x y z
N MET A 1 -6.59 36.52 -1.54
CA MET A 1 -6.29 36.47 -0.09
C MET A 1 -5.41 35.26 0.16
N ASP A 2 -4.17 35.45 0.64
CA ASP A 2 -3.21 34.35 0.88
C ASP A 2 -3.76 33.37 1.93
N ARG A 3 -4.51 32.36 1.48
CA ARG A 3 -5.12 31.34 2.34
C ARG A 3 -4.06 30.61 3.17
N GLU A 4 -2.82 30.56 2.67
CA GLU A 4 -1.68 29.97 3.38
C GLU A 4 -1.23 30.77 4.61
N ARG A 5 -1.38 32.10 4.59
CA ARG A 5 -0.99 32.96 5.72
C ARG A 5 -1.76 32.59 6.99
N TYR A 6 -3.03 32.21 6.84
CA TYR A 6 -3.92 31.84 7.94
C TYR A 6 -3.90 30.35 8.30
N LYS A 7 -3.16 29.52 7.54
CA LYS A 7 -3.13 28.07 7.74
C LYS A 7 -2.73 27.68 9.16
N ARG A 8 -1.68 28.28 9.70
CA ARG A 8 -1.22 27.99 11.06
C ARG A 8 -2.28 28.37 12.10
N LEU A 9 -2.99 29.47 11.87
CA LEU A 9 -4.03 29.97 12.77
C LEU A 9 -5.26 29.04 12.78
N ILE A 10 -5.72 28.61 11.60
CA ILE A 10 -6.84 27.65 11.48
C ILE A 10 -6.49 26.34 12.18
N MET A 11 -5.29 25.80 11.96
CA MET A 11 -4.85 24.57 12.61
C MET A 11 -4.68 24.72 14.13
N PHE A 12 -4.30 25.91 14.60
CA PHE A 12 -4.23 26.22 16.02
C PHE A 12 -5.63 26.17 16.66
N PHE A 13 -6.61 26.88 16.09
CA PHE A 13 -7.98 26.85 16.61
C PHE A 13 -8.62 25.47 16.55
N ALA A 14 -8.38 24.71 15.48
CA ALA A 14 -8.78 23.31 15.40
C ALA A 14 -8.19 22.47 16.56
N SER A 15 -6.90 22.64 16.85
CA SER A 15 -6.23 21.93 17.95
C SER A 15 -6.79 22.31 19.32
N VAL A 16 -7.09 23.59 19.54
CA VAL A 16 -7.72 24.08 20.77
C VAL A 16 -9.12 23.50 20.93
N LEU A 17 -9.92 23.45 19.86
CA LEU A 17 -11.28 22.95 19.90
C LEU A 17 -11.35 21.45 20.26
N VAL A 18 -10.50 20.61 19.67
CA VAL A 18 -10.50 19.15 19.97
C VAL A 18 -10.04 18.86 21.40
N ILE A 19 -9.08 19.62 21.92
CA ILE A 19 -8.64 19.50 23.33
C ILE A 19 -9.74 19.99 24.26
N GLY A 20 -10.41 21.10 23.92
CA GLY A 20 -11.53 21.66 24.66
C GLY A 20 -12.68 20.68 24.78
N LEU A 21 -13.09 20.04 23.68
CA LEU A 21 -14.17 19.04 23.67
C LEU A 21 -13.85 17.82 24.55
N GLN A 22 -12.63 17.29 24.48
CA GLN A 22 -12.21 16.17 25.32
C GLN A 22 -12.15 16.55 26.80
N THR A 23 -11.69 17.76 27.10
CA THR A 23 -11.65 18.30 28.46
C THR A 23 -13.05 18.53 29.01
N ALA A 24 -13.98 19.03 28.20
CA ALA A 24 -15.38 19.20 28.58
C ALA A 24 -16.05 17.85 28.89
N HIS A 25 -15.77 16.82 28.08
CA HIS A 25 -16.26 15.48 28.35
C HIS A 25 -15.65 14.87 29.63
N PHE A 26 -14.35 15.09 29.89
CA PHE A 26 -13.74 14.74 31.17
C PHE A 26 -14.41 15.47 32.34
N ALA A 27 -14.67 16.77 32.21
CA ALA A 27 -15.35 17.55 33.23
C ALA A 27 -16.77 17.01 33.52
N TYR A 28 -17.51 16.58 32.50
CA TYR A 28 -18.80 15.94 32.66
C TYR A 28 -18.71 14.64 33.47
N ILE A 29 -17.78 13.74 33.11
CA ILE A 29 -17.56 12.48 33.86
C ILE A 29 -17.07 12.77 35.28
N TRP A 30 -16.23 13.79 35.46
CA TRP A 30 -15.77 14.23 36.76
C TRP A 30 -16.94 14.62 37.67
N TYR A 31 -17.83 15.52 37.22
CA TYR A 31 -18.95 15.96 38.04
C TYR A 31 -19.98 14.87 38.31
N THR A 32 -20.21 13.97 37.36
CA THR A 32 -21.26 12.95 37.46
C THR A 32 -20.81 11.75 38.29
N GLU A 33 -19.57 11.29 38.15
CA GLU A 33 -19.12 9.99 38.67
C GLU A 33 -17.99 10.12 39.71
N TYR A 34 -17.02 11.02 39.51
CA TYR A 34 -15.81 11.08 40.35
C TYR A 34 -15.89 12.09 41.50
N ASN A 35 -16.55 13.23 41.33
CA ASN A 35 -16.71 14.28 42.34
C ASN A 35 -17.80 13.94 43.36
N ARG A 36 -17.82 12.68 43.83
CA ARG A 36 -18.69 12.19 44.89
C ARG A 36 -17.83 11.83 46.10
N ARG A 37 -18.36 12.10 47.30
CA ARG A 37 -17.64 11.86 48.57
C ARG A 37 -17.26 10.39 48.78
N SER A 38 -18.04 9.47 48.23
CA SER A 38 -17.76 8.03 48.26
C SER A 38 -16.55 7.60 47.42
N VAL A 39 -16.05 8.48 46.55
CA VAL A 39 -15.08 8.14 45.51
C VAL A 39 -13.73 8.83 45.77
N ILE A 40 -13.75 10.14 46.03
CA ILE A 40 -12.51 10.94 46.21
C ILE A 40 -12.30 11.41 47.66
N GLN A 41 -13.17 10.99 48.58
CA GLN A 41 -13.09 11.22 50.04
C GLN A 41 -13.08 12.70 50.49
N MET A 42 -12.81 13.66 49.60
CA MET A 42 -12.66 15.09 49.87
C MET A 42 -13.48 15.93 48.89
N PHE A 43 -14.01 17.07 49.34
CA PHE A 43 -14.82 17.96 48.50
C PHE A 43 -13.92 18.93 47.72
N TYR A 44 -13.97 18.87 46.39
CA TYR A 44 -13.27 19.85 45.57
C TYR A 44 -14.11 21.13 45.45
N TRP A 45 -13.62 22.24 46.01
CA TRP A 45 -14.21 23.57 45.81
C TRP A 45 -14.05 24.00 44.35
N ARG A 46 -14.86 24.95 43.86
CA ARG A 46 -14.86 25.41 42.45
C ARG A 46 -13.45 25.55 41.86
N ARG A 47 -12.53 26.22 42.58
CA ARG A 47 -11.12 26.42 42.15
C ARG A 47 -10.35 25.11 41.93
N GLY A 48 -10.56 24.09 42.75
CA GLY A 48 -9.91 22.79 42.61
C GLY A 48 -10.33 22.03 41.34
N ASN A 49 -11.61 22.12 40.96
CA ASN A 49 -12.10 21.50 39.72
C ASN A 49 -11.46 22.15 38.48
N TRP A 50 -11.32 23.49 38.47
CA TRP A 50 -10.66 24.21 37.37
C TRP A 50 -9.19 23.79 37.21
N VAL A 51 -8.46 23.61 38.33
CA VAL A 51 -7.08 23.12 38.29
C VAL A 51 -7.02 21.72 37.70
N LEU A 52 -7.94 20.83 38.08
CA LEU A 52 -7.99 19.47 37.53
C LEU A 52 -8.28 19.46 36.02
N PHE A 53 -9.22 20.27 35.55
CA PHE A 53 -9.53 20.38 34.12
C PHE A 53 -8.37 20.99 33.33
N GLY A 54 -7.71 22.01 33.90
CA GLY A 54 -6.50 22.59 33.32
C GLY A 54 -5.35 21.57 33.25
N LEU A 55 -5.18 20.74 34.28
CA LEU A 55 -4.20 19.67 34.28
C LEU A 55 -4.51 18.60 33.23
N TYR A 56 -5.78 18.18 33.10
CA TYR A 56 -6.21 17.26 32.06
C TYR A 56 -5.93 17.82 30.66
N ALA A 57 -6.31 19.08 30.41
CA ALA A 57 -6.05 19.78 29.16
C ALA A 57 -4.55 19.88 28.83
N LEU A 58 -3.71 20.14 29.85
CA LEU A 58 -2.26 20.20 29.70
C LEU A 58 -1.68 18.82 29.36
N ILE A 59 -2.08 17.77 30.08
CA ILE A 59 -1.60 16.40 29.82
C ILE A 59 -1.97 15.99 28.41
N ILE A 60 -3.24 16.16 28.01
CA ILE A 60 -3.67 15.74 26.68
C ILE A 60 -3.02 16.57 25.59
N PHE A 61 -2.77 17.87 25.81
CA PHE A 61 -1.99 18.70 24.90
C PHE A 61 -0.56 18.20 24.73
N LEU A 62 0.16 17.96 25.83
CA LEU A 62 1.56 17.51 25.81
C LEU A 62 1.70 16.15 25.14
N ILE A 63 0.84 15.19 25.48
CA ILE A 63 0.83 13.86 24.87
C ILE A 63 0.44 13.95 23.39
N SER A 64 -0.57 14.75 23.03
CA SER A 64 -0.95 14.96 21.62
C SER A 64 0.16 15.61 20.80
N LYS A 65 0.92 16.53 21.40
CA LYS A 65 2.10 17.13 20.77
C LYS A 65 3.23 16.10 20.61
N LEU A 66 3.42 15.22 21.59
CA LEU A 66 4.44 14.16 21.59
C LEU A 66 4.21 13.15 20.45
N PHE A 67 2.98 12.66 20.28
CA PHE A 67 2.63 11.72 19.19
C PHE A 67 2.41 12.41 17.84
N GLY A 68 2.41 13.75 17.79
CA GLY A 68 2.12 14.51 16.58
C GLY A 68 0.64 14.51 16.18
N ALA A 69 -0.28 14.19 17.09
CA ALA A 69 -1.71 14.04 16.85
C ALA A 69 -2.39 15.34 16.36
N LEU A 70 -1.79 16.50 16.66
CA LEU A 70 -2.30 17.83 16.23
C LEU A 70 -1.85 18.23 14.82
N LYS A 71 -1.01 17.44 14.14
CA LYS A 71 -0.47 17.75 12.80
C LYS A 71 -1.43 17.32 11.67
N VAL A 72 -2.72 17.61 11.82
CA VAL A 72 -3.76 17.35 10.80
C VAL A 72 -3.41 18.12 9.52
N GLY A 73 -3.49 17.48 8.35
CA GLY A 73 -3.12 18.05 7.05
C GLY A 73 -1.62 18.06 6.73
N TYR A 74 -0.74 17.77 7.70
CA TYR A 74 0.70 17.58 7.46
C TYR A 74 1.05 16.10 7.30
N MET A 75 0.58 15.25 8.22
CA MET A 75 0.78 13.80 8.18
C MET A 75 -0.38 13.08 7.46
N ARG A 76 -0.19 11.82 7.07
CA ARG A 76 -1.27 11.01 6.50
C ARG A 76 -2.38 10.82 7.52
N VAL A 77 -3.63 10.68 7.07
CA VAL A 77 -4.76 10.54 8.01
C VAL A 77 -4.65 9.34 8.92
N GLN A 78 -4.24 8.20 8.39
CA GLN A 78 -4.07 7.00 9.21
C GLN A 78 -3.05 7.26 10.34
N ASP A 79 -1.96 7.98 10.05
CA ASP A 79 -0.97 8.36 11.06
C ASP A 79 -1.53 9.29 12.13
N VAL A 80 -2.37 10.25 11.73
CA VAL A 80 -3.02 11.20 12.66
C VAL A 80 -4.06 10.50 13.52
N ILE A 81 -4.88 9.61 12.95
CA ILE A 81 -5.87 8.83 13.70
C ILE A 81 -5.17 7.98 14.76
N ILE A 82 -4.13 7.23 14.39
CA ILE A 82 -3.41 6.38 15.35
C ILE A 82 -2.72 7.24 16.42
N ALA A 83 -2.12 8.38 16.03
CA ALA A 83 -1.55 9.32 16.99
C ALA A 83 -2.59 9.87 17.98
N GLN A 84 -3.80 10.21 17.52
CA GLN A 84 -4.91 10.65 18.38
C GLN A 84 -5.36 9.54 19.33
N ILE A 85 -5.53 8.30 18.82
CA ILE A 85 -5.89 7.14 19.64
C ILE A 85 -4.85 6.90 20.73
N CYS A 86 -3.56 6.83 20.37
CA CYS A 86 -2.48 6.70 21.35
C CYS A 86 -2.50 7.86 22.36
N SER A 87 -2.76 9.08 21.90
CA SER A 87 -2.78 10.26 22.78
C SER A 87 -3.89 10.19 23.82
N VAL A 88 -5.11 9.78 23.42
CA VAL A 88 -6.25 9.58 24.33
C VAL A 88 -5.94 8.48 25.34
N LEU A 89 -5.43 7.33 24.89
CA LEU A 89 -5.15 6.18 25.76
C LEU A 89 -4.08 6.51 26.81
N PHE A 90 -2.96 7.10 26.40
CA PHE A 90 -1.88 7.45 27.32
C PHE A 90 -2.29 8.58 28.27
N SER A 91 -3.00 9.60 27.78
CA SER A 91 -3.46 10.72 28.63
C SER A 91 -4.45 10.21 29.69
N ASN A 92 -5.43 9.41 29.30
CA ASN A 92 -6.42 8.87 30.24
C ASN A 92 -5.81 7.86 31.22
N ALA A 93 -4.79 7.09 30.80
CA ALA A 93 -4.05 6.21 31.72
C ALA A 93 -3.28 7.01 32.78
N ILE A 94 -2.57 8.07 32.38
CA ILE A 94 -1.85 8.97 33.30
C ILE A 94 -2.85 9.62 34.28
N VAL A 95 -3.96 10.13 33.77
CA VAL A 95 -5.01 10.78 34.57
C VAL A 95 -5.65 9.77 35.53
N TYR A 96 -5.90 8.54 35.10
CA TYR A 96 -6.42 7.50 35.99
C TYR A 96 -5.46 7.17 37.13
N ILE A 97 -4.16 7.06 36.85
CA ILE A 97 -3.14 6.86 37.89
C ILE A 97 -3.12 8.05 38.86
N GLN A 98 -3.19 9.28 38.36
CA GLN A 98 -3.27 10.47 39.20
C GLN A 98 -4.52 10.48 40.08
N LEU A 99 -5.68 10.18 39.51
CA LEU A 99 -6.93 10.04 40.26
C LEU A 99 -6.83 8.93 41.31
N ALA A 100 -6.10 7.86 41.03
CA ALA A 100 -5.86 6.79 41.99
C ALA A 100 -5.02 7.18 43.18
N LEU A 101 -3.97 7.96 42.93
CA LEU A 101 -3.14 8.53 43.98
C LEU A 101 -3.92 9.54 44.84
N ILE A 102 -4.76 10.36 44.20
CA ILE A 102 -5.60 11.37 44.88
C ILE A 102 -6.69 10.69 45.73
N GLY A 103 -7.45 9.76 45.13
CA GLY A 103 -8.54 9.04 45.80
C GLY A 103 -8.09 7.93 46.74
N ARG A 104 -6.77 7.62 46.79
CA ARG A 104 -6.14 6.58 47.62
C ARG A 104 -6.81 5.21 47.50
N TRP A 105 -7.32 4.87 46.32
CA TRP A 105 -7.93 3.57 46.06
C TRP A 105 -6.93 2.55 45.50
N LYS A 106 -7.27 1.26 45.55
CA LYS A 106 -6.46 0.20 44.93
C LYS A 106 -6.90 -0.04 43.48
N PHE A 107 -5.95 -0.32 42.60
CA PHE A 107 -6.24 -0.78 41.24
C PHE A 107 -6.96 -2.15 41.30
N PRO A 108 -8.07 -2.38 40.55
CA PRO A 108 -8.68 -1.57 39.49
C PRO A 108 -10.01 -0.87 39.87
N ASN A 109 -10.14 -0.36 41.10
CA ASN A 109 -11.39 0.28 41.53
C ASN A 109 -11.75 1.51 40.66
N HIS A 110 -13.04 1.73 40.43
CA HIS A 110 -13.61 2.83 39.65
C HIS A 110 -12.99 3.08 38.26
N ILE A 111 -12.59 2.01 37.57
CA ILE A 111 -12.08 2.08 36.20
C ILE A 111 -13.19 2.30 35.15
N THR A 112 -14.43 1.89 35.44
CA THR A 112 -15.56 1.92 34.50
C THR A 112 -15.87 3.33 33.94
N PRO A 113 -15.92 4.41 34.73
CA PRO A 113 -16.12 5.76 34.19
C PRO A 113 -14.99 6.20 33.27
N MET A 114 -13.74 5.82 33.56
CA MET A 114 -12.58 6.11 32.71
C MET A 114 -12.64 5.34 31.37
N LEU A 115 -13.11 4.09 31.38
CA LEU A 115 -13.32 3.33 30.15
C LEU A 115 -14.42 3.94 29.28
N ARG A 116 -15.53 4.40 29.88
CA ARG A 116 -16.59 5.14 29.17
C ARG A 116 -16.06 6.45 28.57
N LEU A 117 -15.32 7.23 29.36
CA LEU A 117 -14.67 8.46 28.88
C LEU A 117 -13.80 8.17 27.66
N THR A 118 -12.97 7.14 27.76
CA THR A 118 -12.04 6.73 26.70
C THR A 118 -12.79 6.30 25.44
N ALA A 119 -13.81 5.45 25.56
CA ALA A 119 -14.58 4.96 24.40
C ALA A 119 -15.22 6.10 23.60
N VAL A 120 -15.86 7.05 24.28
CA VAL A 120 -16.49 8.21 23.63
C VAL A 120 -15.43 9.16 23.06
N ASN A 121 -14.34 9.43 23.78
CA ASN A 121 -13.25 10.27 23.27
C ASN A 121 -12.61 9.67 22.01
N LEU A 122 -12.49 8.34 21.93
CA LEU A 122 -11.98 7.66 20.72
C LEU A 122 -12.89 7.89 19.51
N VAL A 123 -14.21 7.80 19.68
CA VAL A 123 -15.17 8.13 18.60
C VAL A 123 -15.07 9.60 18.22
N LEU A 124 -15.01 10.50 19.21
CA LEU A 124 -14.91 11.94 19.01
C LEU A 124 -13.66 12.31 18.19
N VAL A 125 -12.48 11.77 18.52
CA VAL A 125 -11.26 12.10 17.78
C VAL A 125 -11.26 11.55 16.36
N ILE A 126 -11.89 10.39 16.11
CA ILE A 126 -12.02 9.84 14.75
C ILE A 126 -12.93 10.73 13.90
N LEU A 127 -14.12 11.06 14.40
CA LEU A 127 -15.05 11.97 13.72
C LEU A 127 -14.41 13.34 13.48
N TRP A 128 -13.69 13.85 14.48
CA TRP A 128 -12.95 15.11 14.38
C TRP A 128 -11.90 15.09 13.27
N VAL A 129 -11.10 14.03 13.16
CA VAL A 129 -10.05 13.94 12.12
C VAL A 129 -10.68 13.87 10.72
N VAL A 130 -11.78 13.12 10.55
CA VAL A 130 -12.50 13.05 9.27
C VAL A 130 -13.08 14.42 8.90
N PHE A 131 -13.76 15.08 9.85
CA PHE A 131 -14.36 16.40 9.66
C PHE A 131 -13.30 17.47 9.34
N MET A 132 -12.22 17.52 10.12
CA MET A 132 -11.14 18.48 9.89
C MET A 132 -10.39 18.22 8.60
N ARG A 133 -10.29 16.97 8.14
CA ARG A 133 -9.74 16.70 6.80
C ARG A 133 -10.63 17.24 5.71
N TRP A 134 -11.95 17.04 5.82
CA TRP A 134 -12.88 17.58 4.85
C TRP A 134 -12.75 19.11 4.75
N ILE A 135 -12.69 19.81 5.89
CA ILE A 135 -12.44 21.26 5.93
C ILE A 135 -11.08 21.61 5.31
N TYR A 136 -10.02 20.89 5.71
CA TYR A 136 -8.66 21.18 5.25
C TYR A 136 -8.54 21.04 3.73
N ASN A 137 -9.05 19.95 3.16
CA ASN A 137 -9.01 19.70 1.71
C ASN A 137 -9.83 20.73 0.92
N THR A 138 -10.94 21.21 1.51
CA THR A 138 -11.77 22.26 0.90
C THR A 138 -11.06 23.61 0.87
N ILE A 139 -10.27 23.94 1.89
CA ILE A 139 -9.56 25.22 2.00
C ILE A 139 -8.22 25.20 1.23
N TYR A 140 -7.53 24.05 1.24
CA TYR A 140 -6.19 23.84 0.69
C TYR A 140 -6.18 22.70 -0.33
N PRO A 141 -6.48 22.98 -1.61
CA PRO A 141 -6.36 21.98 -2.66
C PRO A 141 -4.90 21.52 -2.84
N PRO A 142 -4.67 20.32 -3.42
CA PRO A 142 -3.35 19.86 -3.80
C PRO A 142 -2.67 20.87 -4.74
N LYS A 143 -1.36 21.04 -4.59
CA LYS A 143 -0.58 21.95 -5.45
C LYS A 143 -0.05 21.22 -6.68
N SER A 144 -0.01 21.90 -7.82
CA SER A 144 0.75 21.43 -8.98
C SER A 144 2.25 21.50 -8.71
N VAL A 145 2.95 20.42 -9.01
CA VAL A 145 4.37 20.26 -8.68
C VAL A 145 5.14 19.68 -9.87
N ILE A 146 6.30 20.28 -10.15
CA ILE A 146 7.32 19.71 -11.03
C ILE A 146 8.39 18.96 -10.21
N LEU A 147 8.70 17.72 -10.59
CA LEU A 147 9.75 16.91 -9.99
C LEU A 147 11.00 16.92 -10.88
N VAL A 148 12.09 17.49 -10.37
CA VAL A 148 13.41 17.43 -11.01
C VAL A 148 14.18 16.25 -10.43
N TYR A 149 14.62 15.32 -11.28
CA TYR A 149 15.31 14.12 -10.84
C TYR A 149 16.61 13.87 -11.63
N ASP A 150 17.49 13.06 -11.06
CA ASP A 150 18.69 12.57 -11.72
C ASP A 150 18.53 11.08 -12.06
N GLN A 151 19.49 10.48 -12.76
CA GLN A 151 19.48 9.12 -13.28
C GLN A 151 19.27 8.01 -12.22
N HIS A 152 19.33 8.36 -10.94
CA HIS A 152 19.24 7.42 -9.83
C HIS A 152 17.80 7.25 -9.28
N ASN A 153 17.11 6.22 -9.77
CA ASN A 153 15.84 5.66 -9.23
C ASN A 153 14.71 6.69 -8.97
N PRO A 154 14.25 7.40 -10.01
CA PRO A 154 13.15 8.36 -9.93
C PRO A 154 11.83 7.73 -9.47
N GLU A 155 11.58 6.46 -9.83
CA GLU A 155 10.33 5.77 -9.52
C GLU A 155 10.01 5.70 -8.02
N LYS A 156 11.03 5.46 -7.18
CA LYS A 156 10.82 5.36 -5.73
C LYS A 156 10.41 6.70 -5.13
N LEU A 157 11.02 7.79 -5.62
CA LEU A 157 10.69 9.14 -5.18
C LEU A 157 9.29 9.53 -5.68
N LEU A 158 8.99 9.25 -6.94
CA LEU A 158 7.67 9.42 -7.55
C LEU A 158 6.59 8.66 -6.77
N LYS A 159 6.74 7.35 -6.52
CA LYS A 159 5.79 6.54 -5.75
C LYS A 159 5.61 7.06 -4.32
N ASN A 160 6.68 7.56 -3.69
CA ASN A 160 6.59 8.13 -2.34
C ASN A 160 5.84 9.47 -2.32
N ILE A 161 6.06 10.35 -3.31
CA ILE A 161 5.37 11.64 -3.41
C ILE A 161 3.92 11.44 -3.85
N ALA A 162 3.67 10.57 -4.85
CA ALA A 162 2.35 10.18 -5.32
C ALA A 162 1.50 9.51 -4.22
N SER A 163 2.11 8.90 -3.19
CA SER A 163 1.37 8.43 -2.01
C SER A 163 0.72 9.57 -1.19
N ARG A 164 1.00 10.83 -1.52
CA ARG A 164 0.47 12.05 -0.90
C ARG A 164 -0.35 12.88 -1.91
N LYS A 165 -1.25 12.22 -2.66
CA LYS A 165 -2.25 12.88 -3.55
C LYS A 165 -3.11 13.92 -2.79
N ASP A 166 -3.15 13.85 -1.45
CA ASP A 166 -3.80 14.84 -0.59
C ASP A 166 -3.12 16.21 -0.55
N LYS A 167 -1.89 16.34 -1.08
CA LYS A 167 -1.07 17.54 -0.90
C LYS A 167 -0.33 17.99 -2.17
N TYR A 168 0.12 17.04 -2.99
CA TYR A 168 0.89 17.31 -4.19
C TYR A 168 0.28 16.56 -5.36
N ASP A 169 0.10 17.27 -6.47
CA ASP A 169 -0.22 16.74 -7.79
C ASP A 169 1.05 16.88 -8.64
N ILE A 170 1.59 15.77 -9.14
CA ILE A 170 2.84 15.76 -9.91
C ILE A 170 2.47 15.87 -11.39
N GLU A 171 2.43 17.11 -11.90
CA GLU A 171 2.09 17.37 -13.29
C GLU A 171 3.25 17.04 -14.22
N GLU A 172 4.49 17.22 -13.79
CA GLU A 172 5.64 16.99 -14.64
C GLU A 172 6.81 16.42 -13.84
N ALA A 173 7.58 15.50 -14.45
CA ALA A 173 8.90 15.17 -13.94
C ALA A 173 9.93 15.26 -15.06
N VAL A 174 11.00 16.00 -14.79
CA VAL A 174 12.02 16.34 -15.78
C VAL A 174 13.39 15.87 -15.26
N PRO A 175 14.16 15.14 -16.07
CA PRO A 175 15.53 14.79 -15.71
C PRO A 175 16.46 16.00 -15.86
N VAL A 176 17.47 16.10 -14.99
CA VAL A 176 18.47 17.20 -15.04
C VAL A 176 19.24 17.24 -16.36
N SER A 177 19.36 16.10 -17.06
CA SER A 177 20.01 15.98 -18.38
C SER A 177 19.41 16.87 -19.46
N ARG A 178 18.14 17.29 -19.34
CA ARG A 178 17.45 18.18 -20.29
C ARG A 178 18.00 19.62 -20.29
N GLY A 179 18.84 19.96 -19.31
CA GLY A 179 19.45 21.28 -19.18
C GLY A 179 18.69 22.21 -18.24
N ILE A 180 19.43 23.09 -17.55
CA ILE A 180 18.90 23.95 -16.50
C ILE A 180 17.89 24.97 -17.04
N SER A 181 18.17 25.58 -18.21
CA SER A 181 17.28 26.60 -18.79
C SER A 181 15.89 26.05 -19.10
N TYR A 182 15.82 24.84 -19.67
CA TYR A 182 14.55 24.16 -19.93
C TYR A 182 13.74 23.96 -18.63
N ILE A 183 14.42 23.51 -17.57
CA ILE A 183 13.78 23.26 -16.26
C ILE A 183 13.29 24.59 -15.65
N GLN A 184 14.05 25.67 -15.78
CA GLN A 184 13.67 26.99 -15.26
C GLN A 184 12.40 27.54 -15.91
N ASP A 185 12.22 27.34 -17.21
CA ASP A 185 11.00 27.76 -17.92
C ASP A 185 9.78 26.95 -17.47
N HIS A 186 9.94 25.64 -17.27
CA HIS A 186 8.84 24.77 -16.83
C HIS A 186 8.48 24.97 -15.36
N ILE A 187 9.44 25.35 -14.50
CA ILE A 187 9.17 25.68 -13.09
C ILE A 187 8.14 26.81 -12.96
N LEU A 188 8.12 27.78 -13.87
CA LEU A 188 7.18 28.90 -13.82
C LEU A 188 5.72 28.48 -14.06
N ASN A 189 5.50 27.34 -14.71
CA ASN A 189 4.16 26.81 -14.97
C ASN A 189 3.56 26.06 -13.77
N HIS A 190 4.33 25.86 -12.69
CA HIS A 190 3.93 25.04 -11.54
C HIS A 190 3.98 25.85 -10.23
N GLU A 191 3.14 25.49 -9.26
CA GLU A 191 3.12 26.17 -7.95
C GLU A 191 4.33 25.83 -7.05
N ALA A 192 4.93 24.66 -7.27
CA ALA A 192 6.08 24.20 -6.50
C ALA A 192 7.04 23.33 -7.33
N CYS A 193 8.31 23.30 -6.92
CA CYS A 193 9.35 22.47 -7.48
C CYS A 193 9.89 21.51 -6.40
N ILE A 194 9.96 20.22 -6.70
CA ILE A 194 10.67 19.23 -5.88
C ILE A 194 11.96 18.86 -6.60
N VAL A 195 13.10 19.15 -5.98
CA VAL A 195 14.42 18.78 -6.45
C VAL A 195 14.86 17.50 -5.75
N GLY A 196 14.99 16.42 -6.52
CA GLY A 196 15.45 15.11 -6.06
C GLY A 196 16.93 15.10 -5.64
N ASP A 197 17.50 13.90 -5.55
CA ASP A 197 18.94 13.75 -5.28
C ASP A 197 19.73 13.98 -6.58
N ILE A 198 20.00 15.26 -6.88
CA ILE A 198 20.73 15.71 -8.07
C ILE A 198 22.10 16.29 -7.68
N PRO A 199 23.05 16.49 -8.61
CA PRO A 199 24.35 17.04 -8.26
C PRO A 199 24.23 18.45 -7.65
N SER A 200 25.19 18.80 -6.78
CA SER A 200 25.04 19.94 -5.86
C SER A 200 25.02 21.28 -6.59
N HIS A 201 25.69 21.32 -7.75
CA HIS A 201 25.78 22.50 -8.60
C HIS A 201 24.43 22.86 -9.21
N GLU A 202 23.78 21.94 -9.94
CA GLU A 202 22.46 22.22 -10.55
C GLU A 202 21.40 22.48 -9.48
N ARG A 203 21.44 21.72 -8.38
CA ARG A 203 20.53 21.95 -7.25
C ARG A 203 20.61 23.38 -6.72
N ASN A 204 21.81 23.91 -6.51
CA ASN A 204 21.97 25.27 -6.00
C ASN A 204 21.42 26.31 -6.96
N ILE A 205 21.56 26.11 -8.28
CA ILE A 205 21.03 27.01 -9.29
C ILE A 205 19.50 27.00 -9.25
N LEU A 206 18.88 25.81 -9.24
CA LEU A 206 17.42 25.68 -9.20
C LEU A 206 16.81 26.22 -7.91
N VAL A 207 17.43 25.96 -6.75
CA VAL A 207 16.94 26.49 -5.45
C VAL A 207 16.98 28.02 -5.44
N LYS A 208 18.06 28.64 -5.95
CA LYS A 208 18.17 30.10 -6.05
C LYS A 208 17.13 30.68 -7.02
N TYR A 209 16.94 30.04 -8.17
CA TYR A 209 15.95 30.46 -9.16
C TYR A 209 14.52 30.40 -8.61
N CYS A 210 14.13 29.30 -7.96
CA CYS A 210 12.84 29.19 -7.30
C CYS A 210 12.65 30.27 -6.22
N PHE A 211 13.70 30.56 -5.43
CA PHE A 211 13.66 31.62 -4.43
C PHE A 211 13.45 33.00 -5.06
N GLU A 212 14.17 33.31 -6.14
CA GLU A 212 14.02 34.57 -6.90
C GLU A 212 12.61 34.74 -7.45
N LYS A 213 12.03 33.68 -8.02
CA LYS A 213 10.68 33.71 -8.64
C LYS A 213 9.54 33.53 -7.64
N GLY A 214 9.83 33.34 -6.35
CA GLY A 214 8.82 33.09 -5.32
C GLY A 214 8.12 31.72 -5.44
N VAL A 215 8.69 30.79 -6.22
CA VAL A 215 8.17 29.43 -6.38
C VAL A 215 8.62 28.56 -5.21
N ARG A 216 7.72 27.76 -4.63
CA ARG A 216 8.06 26.93 -3.48
C ARG A 216 8.96 25.78 -3.88
N CYS A 217 10.19 25.76 -3.35
CA CYS A 217 11.15 24.69 -3.60
C CYS A 217 11.25 23.71 -2.42
N TYR A 218 11.23 22.41 -2.70
CA TYR A 218 11.60 21.33 -1.79
C TYR A 218 12.84 20.63 -2.34
N CYS A 219 13.83 20.33 -1.52
CA CYS A 219 15.02 19.61 -1.98
C CYS A 219 15.38 18.45 -1.05
N SER A 220 15.91 17.37 -1.61
CA SER A 220 16.52 16.29 -0.84
C SER A 220 17.87 16.77 -0.27
N PRO A 221 18.09 16.73 1.05
CA PRO A 221 19.35 17.16 1.62
C PRO A 221 20.47 16.16 1.29
N LYS A 222 21.68 16.70 1.09
CA LYS A 222 22.93 15.95 1.07
C LYS A 222 23.54 15.92 2.47
N ILE A 223 24.52 15.03 2.68
CA ILE A 223 25.22 14.91 3.97
C ILE A 223 25.79 16.27 4.41
N SER A 224 26.38 17.03 3.49
CA SER A 224 26.89 18.39 3.76
C SER A 224 25.80 19.34 4.27
N ASP A 225 24.59 19.28 3.72
CA ASP A 225 23.50 20.16 4.13
C ASP A 225 23.01 19.79 5.53
N ILE A 226 23.00 18.49 5.87
CA ILE A 226 22.63 18.01 7.19
C ILE A 226 23.64 18.53 8.23
N MET A 227 24.94 18.48 7.92
CA MET A 227 25.98 19.06 8.78
C MET A 227 25.82 20.58 8.92
N LEU A 228 25.44 21.29 7.86
CA LEU A 228 25.17 22.72 7.91
C LEU A 228 23.92 23.07 8.73
N MET A 229 22.88 22.23 8.71
CA MET A 229 21.68 22.40 9.54
C MET A 229 21.98 22.30 11.05
N GLY A 230 22.99 21.52 11.43
CA GLY A 230 23.49 21.42 12.81
C GLY A 230 24.55 22.47 13.19
N ALA A 231 24.97 23.31 12.25
CA ALA A 231 26.05 24.28 12.50
C ALA A 231 25.59 25.46 13.36
N GLU A 232 26.46 25.90 14.26
CA GLU A 232 26.22 27.05 15.12
C GLU A 232 26.63 28.34 14.40
N LYS A 233 25.75 29.36 14.41
CA LYS A 233 26.08 30.67 13.86
C LYS A 233 27.00 31.41 14.83
N ILE A 234 28.22 31.66 14.42
CA ILE A 234 29.18 32.46 15.17
C ILE A 234 29.44 33.77 14.41
N HIS A 235 29.45 34.88 15.13
CA HIS A 235 29.84 36.18 14.58
C HIS A 235 31.28 36.44 14.97
N MET A 236 32.21 36.28 14.03
CA MET A 236 33.61 36.64 14.21
C MET A 236 33.99 37.66 13.14
N PHE A 237 34.59 38.78 13.56
CA PHE A 237 35.18 39.79 12.68
C PHE A 237 34.24 40.23 11.55
N ASP A 238 33.03 40.68 11.92
CA ASP A 238 31.98 41.19 11.03
C ASP A 238 31.45 40.23 9.96
N THR A 239 31.87 38.96 9.99
CA THR A 239 31.41 37.92 9.07
C THR A 239 30.64 36.83 9.82
N PRO A 240 29.40 36.50 9.43
CA PRO A 240 28.71 35.34 9.99
C PRO A 240 29.37 34.06 9.47
N LEU A 241 29.91 33.25 10.39
CA LEU A 241 30.47 31.93 10.08
C LEU A 241 29.57 30.83 10.65
N LEU A 242 29.54 29.67 9.97
CA LEU A 242 28.84 28.48 10.43
C LEU A 242 29.86 27.51 11.04
N LEU A 243 29.85 27.38 12.36
CA LEU A 243 30.72 26.46 13.09
C LEU A 243 30.15 25.04 13.06
N MET A 244 30.78 24.18 12.26
CA MET A 244 30.52 22.75 12.24
C MET A 244 31.33 22.07 13.34
N ARG A 245 30.79 21.94 14.56
CA ARG A 245 31.53 21.34 15.68
C ARG A 245 31.94 19.88 15.41
N ASN A 246 31.21 19.20 14.52
CA ASN A 246 31.48 17.83 14.05
C ASN A 246 31.60 16.77 15.17
N ARG A 247 31.22 17.13 16.40
CA ARG A 247 31.19 16.26 17.59
C ARG A 247 29.79 15.66 17.73
N GLY A 248 29.70 14.49 18.36
CA GLY A 248 28.41 13.94 18.77
C GLY A 248 27.76 14.78 19.87
N LEU A 249 26.91 14.15 20.67
CA LEU A 249 26.25 14.77 21.82
C LEU A 249 27.22 15.48 22.78
N THR A 250 26.81 16.62 23.36
CA THR A 250 27.58 17.27 24.44
C THR A 250 27.63 16.40 25.70
N ALA A 251 28.59 16.64 26.59
CA ALA A 251 28.73 15.86 27.83
C ALA A 251 27.44 15.88 28.68
N GLU A 252 26.80 17.04 28.80
CA GLU A 252 25.53 17.21 29.49
C GLU A 252 24.41 16.40 28.85
N GLN A 253 24.28 16.47 27.51
CA GLN A 253 23.28 15.69 26.78
C GLN A 253 23.51 14.18 26.94
N GLN A 254 24.77 13.72 26.89
CA GLN A 254 25.11 12.32 27.11
C GLN A 254 24.74 11.87 28.52
N PHE A 255 25.01 12.70 29.54
CA PHE A 255 24.68 12.40 30.93
C PHE A 255 23.17 12.28 31.14
N VAL A 256 22.39 13.27 30.68
CA VAL A 256 20.93 13.26 30.83
C VAL A 256 20.31 12.12 30.04
N LYS A 257 20.76 11.89 28.80
CA LYS A 257 20.32 10.76 27.97
C LYS A 257 20.59 9.43 28.65
N ARG A 258 21.77 9.27 29.25
CA ARG A 258 22.15 8.05 29.97
C ARG A 258 21.29 7.82 31.21
N LEU A 259 21.02 8.87 31.98
CA LEU A 259 20.15 8.77 33.16
C LEU A 259 18.74 8.34 32.76
N LEU A 260 18.17 8.96 31.72
CA LEU A 260 16.86 8.61 31.17
C LEU A 260 16.81 7.16 30.67
N ASP A 261 17.82 6.74 29.90
CA ASP A 261 17.94 5.37 29.40
C ASP A 261 17.90 4.36 30.55
N ILE A 262 18.65 4.59 31.62
CA ILE A 262 18.70 3.69 32.78
C ILE A 262 17.34 3.65 33.49
N VAL A 263 16.78 4.81 33.84
CA VAL A 263 15.51 4.89 34.59
C VAL A 263 14.38 4.21 33.82
N VAL A 264 14.23 4.54 32.52
CA VAL A 264 13.17 3.98 31.69
C VAL A 264 13.38 2.48 31.48
N CYS A 265 14.59 2.02 31.16
CA CYS A 265 14.83 0.59 30.94
C CYS A 265 14.70 -0.24 32.21
N VAL A 266 15.09 0.28 33.39
CA VAL A 266 14.91 -0.42 34.67
C VAL A 266 13.43 -0.55 35.01
N LEU A 267 12.64 0.52 34.86
CA LEU A 267 11.18 0.47 35.08
C LEU A 267 10.51 -0.50 34.11
N LEU A 268 10.85 -0.43 32.81
CA LEU A 268 10.29 -1.35 31.80
C LEU A 268 10.72 -2.79 32.03
N ALA A 269 11.99 -3.05 32.39
CA ALA A 269 12.46 -4.39 32.70
C ALA A 269 11.78 -4.96 33.95
N GLY A 270 11.57 -4.16 34.98
CA GLY A 270 10.82 -4.55 36.18
C GLY A 270 9.36 -4.90 35.85
N LEU A 271 8.66 -4.01 35.14
CA LEU A 271 7.26 -4.19 34.76
C LEU A 271 7.06 -5.39 33.80
N LEU A 272 7.96 -5.57 32.84
CA LEU A 272 7.88 -6.64 31.84
C LEU A 272 8.55 -7.94 32.32
N SER A 273 9.15 -7.97 33.51
CA SER A 273 9.86 -9.16 34.01
C SER A 273 9.01 -10.45 34.00
N PRO A 274 7.70 -10.46 34.34
CA PRO A 274 6.91 -11.68 34.26
C PRO A 274 6.74 -12.16 32.82
N VAL A 275 6.59 -11.22 31.88
CA VAL A 275 6.45 -11.51 30.44
C VAL A 275 7.78 -12.02 29.88
N LEU A 276 8.91 -11.41 30.25
CA LEU A 276 10.24 -11.86 29.83
C LEU A 276 10.54 -13.28 30.32
N LEU A 277 10.16 -13.61 31.56
CA LEU A 277 10.30 -14.97 32.11
C LEU A 277 9.40 -15.98 31.39
N LEU A 278 8.16 -15.61 31.09
CA LEU A 278 7.25 -16.46 30.32
C LEU A 278 7.80 -16.75 28.92
N ILE A 279 8.29 -15.71 28.23
CA ILE A 279 8.92 -15.87 26.90
C ILE A 279 10.15 -16.76 27.00
N ALA A 280 11.01 -16.53 28.00
CA ALA A 280 12.19 -17.36 28.24
C ALA A 280 11.83 -18.84 28.43
N ALA A 281 10.78 -19.12 29.21
CA ALA A 281 10.27 -20.47 29.42
C ALA A 281 9.74 -21.08 28.10
N CYS A 282 8.92 -20.36 27.33
CA CYS A 282 8.40 -20.84 26.05
C CYS A 282 9.53 -21.17 25.05
N VAL A 283 10.56 -20.31 24.95
CA VAL A 283 11.72 -20.55 24.08
C VAL A 283 12.50 -21.77 24.55
N LYS A 284 12.74 -21.91 25.85
CA LYS A 284 13.49 -23.03 26.44
C LYS A 284 12.75 -24.36 26.28
N LEU A 285 11.43 -24.38 26.48
CA LEU A 285 10.61 -25.58 26.36
C LEU A 285 10.50 -26.06 24.90
N TYR A 286 10.53 -25.14 23.93
CA TYR A 286 10.39 -25.49 22.53
C TYR A 286 11.68 -26.09 21.92
N ASP A 287 12.82 -25.42 22.06
CA ASP A 287 14.07 -25.78 21.35
C ASP A 287 15.12 -26.45 22.28
N ARG A 288 14.87 -26.48 23.60
CA ARG A 288 15.80 -26.94 24.68
C ARG A 288 17.19 -26.26 24.71
N GLY A 289 17.53 -25.43 23.72
CA GLY A 289 18.75 -24.66 23.61
C GLY A 289 18.83 -23.43 24.53
N PRO A 290 19.83 -22.56 24.33
CA PRO A 290 19.97 -21.33 25.10
C PRO A 290 18.88 -20.31 24.73
N VAL A 291 18.27 -19.69 25.75
CA VAL A 291 17.17 -18.71 25.61
C VAL A 291 17.61 -17.48 24.82
N PHE A 292 18.82 -17.00 25.11
CA PHE A 292 19.36 -15.81 24.47
C PHE A 292 20.21 -16.16 23.25
N TYR A 293 20.05 -15.36 22.22
CA TYR A 293 20.91 -15.30 21.06
C TYR A 293 21.80 -14.05 21.17
N ARG A 294 23.09 -14.19 20.84
CA ARG A 294 24.09 -13.10 20.91
C ARG A 294 24.76 -12.91 19.55
N GLN A 295 24.94 -11.66 19.15
CA GLN A 295 25.58 -11.32 17.88
C GLN A 295 26.43 -10.06 17.99
N GLU A 296 27.57 -10.06 17.31
CA GLU A 296 28.45 -8.89 17.23
C GLU A 296 27.83 -7.75 16.45
N ARG A 297 27.94 -6.55 17.02
CA ARG A 297 27.41 -5.31 16.47
C ARG A 297 28.32 -4.15 16.80
N LEU A 298 28.27 -3.11 15.97
CA LEU A 298 28.97 -1.84 16.21
C LEU A 298 28.12 -0.87 17.03
N THR A 299 28.76 -0.18 17.97
CA THR A 299 28.21 0.97 18.70
C THR A 299 29.15 2.18 18.56
N GLN A 300 29.02 3.15 19.46
CA GLN A 300 29.77 4.39 19.47
C GLN A 300 31.28 4.17 19.25
N TYR A 301 31.86 4.98 18.36
CA TYR A 301 33.28 4.96 17.95
C TYR A 301 33.76 3.60 17.42
N GLY A 302 32.87 2.81 16.82
CA GLY A 302 33.22 1.52 16.23
C GLY A 302 33.45 0.40 17.25
N ARG A 303 33.15 0.63 18.54
CA ARG A 303 33.26 -0.42 19.56
C ARG A 303 32.34 -1.60 19.23
N VAL A 304 32.87 -2.82 19.30
CA VAL A 304 32.08 -4.04 19.12
C VAL A 304 31.42 -4.43 20.44
N PHE A 305 30.14 -4.81 20.40
CA PHE A 305 29.40 -5.36 21.53
C PHE A 305 28.48 -6.50 21.10
N MET A 306 28.07 -7.32 22.07
CA MET A 306 27.14 -8.43 21.85
C MET A 306 25.70 -7.99 22.09
N ILE A 307 24.92 -7.87 21.02
CA ILE A 307 23.48 -7.62 21.11
C ILE A 307 22.77 -8.87 21.63
N ILE A 308 21.85 -8.70 22.58
CA ILE A 308 21.10 -9.80 23.20
C ILE A 308 19.68 -9.80 22.63
N LYS A 309 19.22 -10.95 22.12
CA LYS A 309 17.84 -11.18 21.67
C LYS A 309 17.30 -12.49 22.20
N PHE A 310 15.99 -12.67 22.22
CA PHE A 310 15.44 -14.00 22.40
C PHE A 310 15.70 -14.82 21.13
N ARG A 311 16.03 -16.10 21.33
CA ARG A 311 16.22 -17.02 20.23
C ARG A 311 14.89 -17.27 19.52
N SER A 312 14.84 -16.90 18.25
CA SER A 312 13.66 -17.09 17.38
C SER A 312 13.87 -18.14 16.29
N MET A 313 15.07 -18.71 16.20
CA MET A 313 15.47 -19.71 15.19
C MET A 313 16.10 -20.92 15.88
N ARG A 314 16.00 -22.10 15.26
CA ARG A 314 16.59 -23.36 15.77
C ARG A 314 18.10 -23.23 16.00
N VAL A 315 18.64 -23.95 16.98
CA VAL A 315 20.08 -23.90 17.36
C VAL A 315 21.04 -24.07 16.17
N ASP A 316 20.73 -24.98 15.23
CA ASP A 316 21.63 -25.35 14.12
C ASP A 316 21.54 -24.45 12.87
N SER A 317 20.85 -23.31 12.96
CA SER A 317 20.48 -22.48 11.80
C SER A 317 21.61 -21.59 11.27
N GLU A 318 22.59 -21.21 12.09
CA GLU A 318 23.68 -20.30 11.70
C GLU A 318 24.95 -21.03 11.26
N THR A 319 25.24 -22.21 11.80
CA THR A 319 26.42 -23.03 11.49
C THR A 319 26.46 -23.47 10.02
N LYS A 320 25.30 -23.51 9.34
CA LYS A 320 25.18 -23.96 7.94
C LYS A 320 25.05 -22.85 6.89
N SER A 321 24.71 -21.59 7.23
CA SER A 321 24.32 -20.58 6.22
C SER A 321 25.20 -19.33 6.11
N GLY A 322 26.13 -19.12 7.03
CA GLY A 322 26.88 -17.85 7.13
C GLY A 322 25.99 -16.64 7.41
N ALA A 323 26.59 -15.44 7.37
CA ALA A 323 25.94 -14.17 7.72
C ALA A 323 24.94 -13.68 6.65
N ARG A 324 23.82 -14.38 6.45
CA ARG A 324 22.72 -13.95 5.57
C ARG A 324 21.62 -13.24 6.36
N LEU A 325 20.90 -12.32 5.72
CA LEU A 325 19.65 -11.75 6.25
C LEU A 325 18.54 -12.81 6.17
N ALA A 326 17.64 -12.83 7.16
CA ALA A 326 16.53 -13.78 7.16
C ALA A 326 15.49 -13.39 6.10
N ALA A 327 15.17 -14.30 5.18
CA ALA A 327 14.15 -14.13 4.15
C ALA A 327 12.73 -14.34 4.72
N LYS A 328 11.72 -13.83 4.02
CA LYS A 328 10.31 -14.03 4.37
C LYS A 328 9.95 -15.52 4.23
N GLY A 329 9.46 -16.12 5.31
CA GLY A 329 9.07 -17.55 5.31
C GLY A 329 10.18 -18.54 5.64
N ASP A 330 11.30 -18.09 6.21
CA ASP A 330 12.45 -18.95 6.55
C ASP A 330 12.05 -20.11 7.49
N ASP A 331 12.22 -21.36 7.01
CA ASP A 331 11.88 -22.61 7.72
C ASP A 331 12.68 -22.80 9.02
N ARG A 332 13.75 -22.03 9.22
CA ARG A 332 14.58 -22.08 10.44
C ARG A 332 13.93 -21.37 11.63
N VAL A 333 12.86 -20.61 11.42
CA VAL A 333 12.15 -19.85 12.45
C VAL A 333 11.18 -20.75 13.23
N THR A 334 11.34 -20.82 14.55
CA THR A 334 10.43 -21.60 15.40
C THR A 334 9.03 -20.98 15.43
N PRO A 335 7.94 -21.73 15.67
CA PRO A 335 6.59 -21.17 15.82
C PRO A 335 6.50 -20.09 16.90
N VAL A 336 7.16 -20.31 18.06
CA VAL A 336 7.32 -19.29 19.11
C VAL A 336 8.09 -18.09 18.58
N GLY A 337 9.20 -18.31 17.89
CA GLY A 337 10.00 -17.26 17.26
C GLY A 337 9.25 -16.45 16.21
N ARG A 338 8.35 -17.08 15.45
CA ARG A 338 7.49 -16.44 14.44
C ARG A 338 6.52 -15.48 15.11
N PHE A 339 5.94 -15.87 16.24
CA PHE A 339 5.10 -14.98 17.05
C PHE A 339 5.92 -13.82 17.64
N LEU A 340 7.06 -14.11 18.28
CA LEU A 340 7.92 -13.09 18.90
C LEU A 340 8.39 -12.04 17.89
N ARG A 341 8.83 -12.46 16.68
CA ARG A 341 9.24 -11.54 15.60
C ARG A 341 8.10 -10.67 15.10
N LYS A 342 6.88 -11.20 15.04
CA LYS A 342 5.70 -10.46 14.56
C LYS A 342 5.38 -9.27 15.47
N ILE A 343 5.59 -9.41 16.78
CA ILE A 343 5.34 -8.36 17.77
C ILE A 343 6.63 -7.67 18.24
N HIS A 344 7.78 -7.98 17.63
CA HIS A 344 9.12 -7.50 18.02
C HIS A 344 9.53 -7.80 19.47
N PHE A 345 8.89 -8.76 20.13
CA PHE A 345 9.22 -9.12 21.51
C PHE A 345 10.54 -9.88 21.62
N ASP A 346 11.08 -10.37 20.50
CA ASP A 346 12.42 -10.96 20.45
C ASP A 346 13.54 -9.95 20.75
N GLU A 347 13.27 -8.65 20.57
CA GLU A 347 14.23 -7.56 20.82
C GLU A 347 14.21 -7.02 22.26
N LEU A 348 13.25 -7.42 23.11
CA LEU A 348 13.13 -6.93 24.49
C LEU A 348 14.39 -7.17 25.37
N PRO A 349 15.16 -8.26 25.24
CA PRO A 349 16.40 -8.44 26.00
C PRO A 349 17.46 -7.37 25.75
N GLN A 350 17.34 -6.57 24.68
CA GLN A 350 18.23 -5.43 24.44
C GLN A 350 18.13 -4.35 25.53
N LEU A 351 17.06 -4.34 26.33
CA LEU A 351 16.97 -3.50 27.54
C LEU A 351 18.18 -3.72 28.48
N PHE A 352 18.71 -4.95 28.57
CA PHE A 352 19.91 -5.24 29.36
C PHE A 352 21.18 -4.63 28.73
N ASN A 353 21.29 -4.60 27.40
CA ASN A 353 22.39 -3.91 26.72
C ASN A 353 22.35 -2.39 26.97
N ILE A 354 21.14 -1.81 27.02
CA ILE A 354 20.96 -0.41 27.36
C ILE A 354 21.37 -0.17 28.81
N ILE A 355 20.89 -0.96 29.78
CA ILE A 355 21.28 -0.82 31.19
C ILE A 355 22.79 -0.96 31.38
N LYS A 356 23.43 -1.92 30.70
CA LYS A 356 24.90 -2.11 30.72
C LYS A 356 25.67 -0.94 30.11
N GLY A 357 25.05 -0.19 29.20
CA GLY A 357 25.63 0.99 28.56
C GLY A 357 26.23 0.77 27.18
N ASP A 358 26.01 -0.41 26.59
CA ASP A 358 26.43 -0.74 25.22
C ASP A 358 25.52 -0.05 24.17
N MET A 359 24.25 0.17 24.53
CA MET A 359 23.21 0.79 23.69
C MET A 359 22.49 1.94 24.41
N SER A 360 21.67 2.69 23.67
CA SER A 360 20.69 3.66 24.15
C SER A 360 19.28 3.26 23.69
N ILE A 361 18.22 3.81 24.29
CA ILE A 361 16.85 3.58 23.80
C ILE A 361 16.72 4.13 22.37
N VAL A 362 17.27 5.32 22.13
CA VAL A 362 17.20 6.03 20.85
C VAL A 362 18.60 6.24 20.28
N GLY A 363 18.83 5.81 19.05
CA GLY A 363 20.07 5.98 18.31
C GLY A 363 20.07 5.19 16.99
N PRO A 364 21.14 5.28 16.18
CA PRO A 364 21.26 4.51 14.94
C PRO A 364 21.17 3.00 15.19
N ARG A 365 20.43 2.27 14.35
CA ARG A 365 20.32 0.81 14.47
C ARG A 365 21.70 0.15 14.31
N PRO A 366 22.12 -0.75 15.23
CA PRO A 366 23.43 -1.37 15.20
C PRO A 366 23.61 -2.32 14.00
N GLU A 367 24.67 -2.12 13.21
CA GLU A 367 25.02 -2.99 12.08
C GLU A 367 26.06 -4.04 12.46
N ARG A 368 26.10 -5.12 11.67
CA ARG A 368 27.15 -6.14 11.80
C ARG A 368 28.47 -5.52 11.29
N PRO A 369 29.61 -5.75 11.97
CA PRO A 369 30.90 -5.21 11.53
C PRO A 369 31.21 -5.52 10.05
N GLN A 370 30.91 -6.75 9.61
CA GLN A 370 31.18 -7.18 8.23
C GLN A 370 30.35 -6.42 7.20
N ILE A 371 29.09 -6.11 7.52
CA ILE A 371 28.18 -5.37 6.63
C ILE A 371 28.53 -3.88 6.64
N ALA A 372 28.85 -3.33 7.82
CA ALA A 372 29.28 -1.94 7.93
C ALA A 372 30.55 -1.68 7.12
N ALA A 373 31.55 -2.58 7.19
CA ALA A 373 32.77 -2.48 6.39
C ALA A 373 32.50 -2.55 4.87
N GLN A 374 31.49 -3.32 4.43
CA GLN A 374 31.09 -3.33 3.02
C GLN A 374 30.45 -2.00 2.59
N TYR A 375 29.61 -1.41 3.44
CA TYR A 375 29.02 -0.11 3.17
C TYR A 375 30.06 1.01 3.20
N GLU A 376 31.03 0.98 4.11
CA GLU A 376 32.10 1.97 4.20
C GLU A 376 32.99 1.99 2.96
N LYS A 377 33.17 0.85 2.27
CA LYS A 377 33.87 0.82 0.97
C LYS A 377 33.15 1.58 -0.13
N GLN A 378 31.82 1.66 -0.08
CA GLN A 378 31.00 2.36 -1.08
C GLN A 378 30.66 3.80 -0.65
N ILE A 379 30.51 4.01 0.66
CA ILE A 379 30.11 5.27 1.29
C ILE A 379 31.05 5.49 2.48
N PRO A 380 32.22 6.12 2.28
CA PRO A 380 33.19 6.36 3.35
C PRO A 380 32.60 7.04 4.60
N GLU A 381 31.59 7.88 4.40
CA GLU A 381 30.85 8.61 5.45
C GLU A 381 29.94 7.72 6.29
N PHE A 382 29.76 6.44 5.93
CA PHE A 382 28.84 5.53 6.64
C PHE A 382 29.20 5.36 8.11
N SER A 383 30.49 5.47 8.44
CA SER A 383 31.01 5.44 9.81
C SER A 383 30.54 6.63 10.68
N TYR A 384 30.11 7.75 10.09
CA TYR A 384 29.72 8.97 10.84
C TYR A 384 28.52 8.75 11.76
N ARG A 385 27.66 7.76 11.48
CA ARG A 385 26.57 7.37 12.37
C ARG A 385 27.04 6.79 13.71
N LEU A 386 28.30 6.33 13.78
CA LEU A 386 28.90 5.76 14.99
C LEU A 386 29.38 6.85 15.98
N LYS A 387 29.09 8.14 15.76
CA LYS A 387 29.37 9.21 16.74
C LYS A 387 28.56 9.09 18.03
N VAL A 388 27.44 8.37 18.00
CA VAL A 388 26.55 8.15 19.14
C VAL A 388 26.33 6.66 19.38
N LYS A 389 25.82 6.28 20.57
CA LYS A 389 25.53 4.87 20.88
C LYS A 389 24.46 4.31 19.96
N ALA A 390 24.56 3.01 19.68
CA ALA A 390 23.53 2.28 18.95
C ALA A 390 22.18 2.32 19.69
N GLY A 391 21.09 2.41 18.94
CA GLY A 391 19.72 2.51 19.45
C GLY A 391 18.90 1.23 19.30
N LEU A 392 17.96 1.00 20.23
CA LEU A 392 16.87 0.04 20.04
C LEU A 392 15.90 0.54 18.95
N THR A 393 15.51 1.81 19.07
CA THR A 393 14.84 2.57 18.01
C THR A 393 15.70 3.74 17.55
N GLY A 394 15.35 4.36 16.44
CA GLY A 394 16.13 5.41 15.82
C GLY A 394 15.35 6.16 14.76
N TYR A 395 15.84 7.35 14.39
CA TYR A 395 15.18 8.20 13.41
C TYR A 395 14.99 7.51 12.06
N ALA A 396 16.00 6.78 11.58
CA ALA A 396 15.88 6.00 10.36
C ALA A 396 14.89 4.82 10.48
N GLN A 397 14.70 4.24 11.67
CA GLN A 397 13.71 3.17 11.89
C GLN A 397 12.27 3.71 11.92
N VAL A 398 12.09 4.97 12.37
CA VAL A 398 10.78 5.60 12.49
C VAL A 398 10.33 6.24 11.17
N TYR A 399 11.23 6.94 10.49
CA TYR A 399 10.91 7.70 9.27
C TYR A 399 11.34 7.00 7.97
N GLY A 400 12.26 6.04 8.04
CA GLY A 400 12.67 5.23 6.90
C GLY A 400 11.79 4.00 6.73
N LYS A 401 11.59 3.56 5.48
CA LYS A 401 11.02 2.22 5.19
C LYS A 401 12.08 1.15 5.44
N TYR A 402 11.68 -0.10 5.72
CA TYR A 402 12.61 -1.22 5.94
C TYR A 402 13.60 -1.42 4.77
N ASN A 403 13.15 -1.07 3.56
CA ASN A 403 13.89 -1.15 2.31
C ASN A 403 14.53 0.20 1.87
N THR A 404 15.06 0.95 2.83
CA THR A 404 15.74 2.23 2.57
C THR A 404 17.21 1.96 2.22
N LYS A 405 17.77 2.66 1.22
CA LYS A 405 19.17 2.47 0.81
C LYS A 405 20.11 2.82 1.98
N PRO A 406 21.31 2.23 2.06
CA PRO A 406 22.28 2.55 3.11
C PRO A 406 22.59 4.06 3.21
N TYR A 407 22.69 4.76 2.06
CA TYR A 407 22.94 6.20 2.01
C TYR A 407 21.78 7.03 2.59
N ASP A 408 20.54 6.73 2.22
CA ASP A 408 19.35 7.40 2.76
C ASP A 408 19.19 7.15 4.27
N LYS A 409 19.53 5.92 4.71
CA LYS A 409 19.56 5.57 6.13
C LYS A 409 20.60 6.40 6.89
N LEU A 410 21.79 6.57 6.30
CA LEU A 410 22.83 7.43 6.84
C LEU A 410 22.36 8.89 6.96
N LYS A 411 21.71 9.46 5.93
CA LYS A 411 21.12 10.81 6.00
C LYS A 411 20.17 10.95 7.18
N LEU A 412 19.27 9.99 7.38
CA LEU A 412 18.31 9.98 8.49
C LEU A 412 19.01 9.88 9.86
N ASP A 413 20.01 9.01 9.99
CA ASP A 413 20.78 8.86 11.22
C ASP A 413 21.60 10.12 11.55
N LEU A 414 22.23 10.76 10.55
CA LEU A 414 22.95 12.02 10.74
C LEU A 414 22.02 13.17 11.09
N THR A 415 20.83 13.22 10.47
CA THR A 415 19.80 14.23 10.80
C THR A 415 19.44 14.17 12.29
N TYR A 416 19.37 12.96 12.86
CA TYR A 416 19.14 12.78 14.29
C TYR A 416 20.32 13.24 15.15
N ILE A 417 21.55 12.88 14.76
CA ILE A 417 22.75 13.24 15.53
C ILE A 417 22.94 14.76 15.58
N GLU A 418 22.79 15.43 14.44
CA GLU A 418 22.99 16.88 14.33
C GLU A 418 21.85 17.68 14.97
N ASN A 419 20.61 17.17 14.95
CA ASN A 419 19.44 17.84 15.55
C ASN A 419 19.01 17.23 16.89
N TYR A 420 19.94 16.61 17.61
CA TYR A 420 19.63 15.91 18.84
C TYR A 420 18.94 16.82 19.87
N SER A 421 17.84 16.34 20.44
CA SER A 421 17.24 16.92 21.65
C SER A 421 16.52 15.84 22.45
N LEU A 422 16.37 16.04 23.76
CA LEU A 422 15.61 15.13 24.63
C LEU A 422 14.15 14.99 24.17
N LEU A 423 13.55 16.08 23.68
CA LEU A 423 12.20 16.05 23.14
C LEU A 423 12.12 15.18 21.88
N LEU A 424 13.14 15.21 21.02
CA LEU A 424 13.22 14.34 19.85
C LEU A 424 13.32 12.86 20.25
N ASP A 425 14.11 12.52 21.27
CA ASP A 425 14.17 11.15 21.80
C ASP A 425 12.79 10.67 22.28
N LEU A 426 12.09 11.47 23.07
CA LEU A 426 10.75 11.14 23.55
C LEU A 426 9.75 10.98 22.38
N GLN A 427 9.82 11.86 21.38
CA GLN A 427 8.98 11.76 20.17
C GLN A 427 9.27 10.49 19.38
N LEU A 428 10.54 10.09 19.23
CA LEU A 428 10.92 8.87 18.52
C LEU A 428 10.44 7.63 19.27
N VAL A 429 10.56 7.59 20.60
CA VAL A 429 10.01 6.49 21.42
C VAL A 429 8.49 6.40 21.26
N ALA A 430 7.77 7.51 21.40
CA ALA A 430 6.31 7.55 21.24
C ALA A 430 5.88 7.12 19.82
N THR A 431 6.57 7.60 18.80
CA THR A 431 6.28 7.23 17.40
C THR A 431 6.61 5.76 17.13
N THR A 432 7.61 5.19 17.79
CA THR A 432 7.90 3.75 17.70
C THR A 432 6.74 2.92 18.22
N VAL A 433 6.14 3.31 19.36
CA VAL A 433 4.92 2.66 19.88
C VAL A 433 3.78 2.75 18.86
N LYS A 434 3.61 3.91 18.21
CA LYS A 434 2.63 4.10 17.12
C LYS A 434 2.85 3.11 15.97
N ILE A 435 4.09 2.92 15.55
CA ILE A 435 4.48 2.05 14.43
C ILE A 435 4.25 0.57 14.74
N LEU A 436 4.40 0.13 16.00
CA LEU A 436 4.12 -1.26 16.39
C LEU A 436 2.66 -1.68 16.12
N PHE A 437 1.72 -0.72 16.05
CA PHE A 437 0.32 -0.97 15.69
C PHE A 437 0.05 -0.87 14.17
N GLN A 438 1.03 -0.46 13.36
CA GLN A 438 0.92 -0.32 11.91
C GLN A 438 1.58 -1.51 11.20
N LYS A 439 0.77 -2.35 10.54
CA LYS A 439 1.23 -3.57 9.84
C LYS A 439 2.12 -3.29 8.62
N GLU A 440 2.06 -2.08 8.06
CA GLU A 440 2.70 -1.70 6.79
C GLU A 440 4.24 -1.56 6.87
N ASN A 441 4.83 -1.44 8.07
CA ASN A 441 6.28 -1.25 8.23
C ASN A 441 7.05 -2.54 8.56
N THR A 442 6.35 -3.67 8.72
CA THR A 442 6.93 -4.96 9.17
C THR A 442 7.31 -5.88 8.01
N GLU A 443 7.25 -5.41 6.76
CA GLU A 443 7.61 -6.23 5.60
C GLU A 443 9.13 -6.33 5.48
N GLY A 444 9.65 -7.53 5.72
CA GLY A 444 11.06 -7.87 5.54
C GLY A 444 11.49 -7.75 4.08
N VAL A 445 12.81 -7.67 3.85
CA VAL A 445 13.41 -7.59 2.52
C VAL A 445 12.98 -8.82 1.70
N ASP A 446 12.47 -8.61 0.49
CA ASP A 446 12.23 -9.70 -0.46
C ASP A 446 13.56 -10.36 -0.83
N ALA A 447 13.56 -11.69 -0.99
CA ALA A 447 14.77 -12.49 -1.23
C ALA A 447 15.56 -12.06 -2.47
N ALA A 448 14.94 -11.31 -3.39
CA ALA A 448 15.53 -10.82 -4.63
C ALA A 448 16.28 -9.49 -4.50
N GLN A 449 16.25 -8.81 -3.34
CA GLN A 449 16.87 -7.48 -3.22
C GLN A 449 18.35 -7.55 -2.85
N LYS A 450 19.22 -7.50 -3.87
CA LYS A 450 20.64 -7.18 -3.69
C LYS A 450 20.76 -5.77 -3.13
N THR A 451 21.22 -5.65 -1.88
CA THR A 451 21.31 -4.38 -1.12
C THR A 451 22.45 -3.46 -1.57
N ALA A 452 23.11 -3.77 -2.68
CA ALA A 452 24.12 -2.95 -3.32
C ALA A 452 23.78 -2.82 -4.81
N SER A 453 23.19 -1.69 -5.20
CA SER A 453 23.19 -1.27 -6.61
C SER A 453 24.48 -0.48 -6.82
N GLY A 454 25.38 -1.00 -7.64
CA GLY A 454 26.61 -0.32 -8.04
C GLY A 454 26.31 1.02 -8.73
N GLN A 455 27.17 1.99 -8.51
CA GLN A 455 27.31 3.19 -9.35
C GLN A 455 27.91 2.74 -10.69
N ASN A 456 27.06 2.49 -11.68
CA ASN A 456 27.48 2.51 -13.08
C ASN A 456 26.65 3.58 -13.77
N ASP A 457 27.33 4.53 -14.41
CA ASP A 457 26.70 5.53 -15.27
C ASP A 457 25.88 4.80 -16.35
N LEU A 458 24.60 5.14 -16.46
CA LEU A 458 23.68 4.51 -17.41
C LEU A 458 24.03 4.98 -18.83
N LEU A 459 24.10 4.04 -19.78
CA LEU A 459 24.34 4.33 -21.20
C LEU A 459 23.19 5.21 -21.75
N PRO A 460 23.42 6.04 -22.78
CA PRO A 460 22.39 6.94 -23.33
C PRO A 460 21.08 6.24 -23.75
N GLN A 461 21.16 5.00 -24.22
CA GLN A 461 19.99 4.18 -24.57
C GLN A 461 19.16 3.77 -23.34
N ASP A 462 19.77 3.60 -22.17
CA ASP A 462 19.09 3.32 -20.92
C ASP A 462 18.44 4.57 -20.32
N GLN A 463 19.00 5.75 -20.59
CA GLN A 463 18.41 7.04 -20.19
C GLN A 463 17.10 7.31 -20.91
N GLU A 464 17.04 7.10 -22.23
CA GLU A 464 15.80 7.28 -23.00
C GLU A 464 14.73 6.26 -22.58
N LYS A 465 15.14 5.02 -22.29
CA LYS A 465 14.25 3.97 -21.76
C LYS A 465 13.72 4.31 -20.36
N MET A 466 14.57 4.86 -19.50
CA MET A 466 14.19 5.31 -18.16
C MET A 466 13.31 6.56 -18.20
N GLU A 467 13.58 7.54 -19.07
CA GLU A 467 12.72 8.69 -19.31
C GLU A 467 11.33 8.24 -19.79
N LYS A 468 11.27 7.32 -20.76
CA LYS A 468 10.01 6.72 -21.22
C LYS A 468 9.29 6.02 -20.07
N GLN A 469 9.99 5.27 -19.23
CA GLN A 469 9.40 4.56 -18.09
C GLN A 469 8.90 5.50 -16.97
N VAL A 470 9.61 6.61 -16.72
CA VAL A 470 9.17 7.65 -15.78
C VAL A 470 7.96 8.40 -16.33
N GLN A 471 7.99 8.80 -17.60
CA GLN A 471 6.87 9.43 -18.27
C GLN A 471 5.67 8.48 -18.38
N GLU A 472 5.90 7.19 -18.59
CA GLU A 472 4.87 6.15 -18.56
C GLU A 472 4.32 5.96 -17.15
N THR A 473 5.16 5.99 -16.10
CA THR A 473 4.69 5.97 -14.70
C THR A 473 3.87 7.23 -14.38
N ILE A 474 4.29 8.40 -14.84
CA ILE A 474 3.53 9.65 -14.67
C ILE A 474 2.25 9.60 -15.48
N ARG A 475 2.28 9.02 -16.69
CA ARG A 475 1.09 8.81 -17.51
C ARG A 475 0.16 7.78 -16.88
N GLU A 476 0.66 6.72 -16.25
CA GLU A 476 -0.11 5.76 -15.47
C GLU A 476 -0.71 6.41 -14.23
N LEU A 477 0.07 7.20 -13.48
CA LEU A 477 -0.41 7.97 -12.33
C LEU A 477 -1.43 9.03 -12.76
N LYS A 478 -1.23 9.66 -13.91
CA LYS A 478 -2.14 10.61 -14.55
C LYS A 478 -3.32 9.91 -15.20
N LEU A 479 -3.24 8.65 -15.59
CA LEU A 479 -4.35 7.84 -16.09
C LEU A 479 -5.17 7.33 -14.90
N GLU A 480 -4.53 6.96 -13.78
CA GLU A 480 -5.19 6.75 -12.49
C GLU A 480 -5.85 8.04 -12.00
N GLU A 481 -5.24 9.19 -12.25
CA GLU A 481 -5.72 10.50 -11.83
C GLU A 481 -6.73 11.12 -12.79
N GLN A 482 -6.62 10.93 -14.11
CA GLN A 482 -7.65 11.24 -15.11
C GLN A 482 -8.82 10.28 -14.95
N ALA A 483 -8.59 9.03 -14.56
CA ALA A 483 -9.65 8.16 -14.07
C ALA A 483 -10.25 8.64 -12.73
N SER A 484 -9.64 9.61 -12.04
CA SER A 484 -10.15 10.25 -10.83
C SER A 484 -10.69 11.69 -11.02
N LEU A 485 -10.27 12.42 -12.07
CA LEU A 485 -10.55 13.84 -12.33
C LEU A 485 -11.38 14.08 -13.60
N HIS A 486 -11.38 13.18 -14.59
CA HIS A 486 -12.55 13.10 -15.47
C HIS A 486 -13.68 12.53 -14.63
N GLY A 487 -14.71 13.33 -14.39
CA GLY A 487 -16.02 12.87 -13.93
C GLY A 487 -16.72 11.97 -14.95
N GLN A 488 -16.01 10.94 -15.44
CA GLN A 488 -16.53 9.70 -15.97
C GLN A 488 -15.57 8.57 -15.52
N VAL A 489 -15.94 7.97 -14.39
CA VAL A 489 -15.62 6.61 -13.92
C VAL A 489 -14.31 6.44 -13.13
N ASP A 490 -14.39 6.68 -11.81
CA ASP A 490 -13.50 6.13 -10.78
C ASP A 490 -13.50 4.58 -10.86
N PRO A 491 -12.38 3.89 -11.16
CA PRO A 491 -12.32 2.43 -11.27
C PRO A 491 -12.62 1.71 -9.94
N GLN A 492 -12.54 2.42 -8.81
CA GLN A 492 -12.83 1.89 -7.47
C GLN A 492 -14.19 2.35 -6.92
N ASN A 493 -14.81 3.38 -7.50
CA ASN A 493 -16.21 3.78 -7.26
C ASN A 493 -16.99 3.94 -8.58
N VAL A 494 -17.08 2.88 -9.38
CA VAL A 494 -18.16 2.80 -10.37
C VAL A 494 -19.45 2.55 -9.59
N THR A 495 -20.06 3.61 -9.05
CA THR A 495 -21.50 3.57 -8.85
C THR A 495 -22.16 3.54 -10.22
N TYR A 496 -23.20 2.72 -10.37
CA TYR A 496 -23.93 2.47 -11.62
C TYR A 496 -24.42 3.72 -12.39
N GLU A 497 -24.29 4.91 -11.81
CA GLU A 497 -24.80 6.19 -12.31
C GLU A 497 -23.87 6.84 -13.36
N ASP A 498 -22.55 6.63 -13.32
CA ASP A 498 -21.59 7.33 -14.19
C ASP A 498 -21.45 6.74 -15.61
N ALA A 499 -22.20 5.68 -15.94
CA ALA A 499 -22.22 5.07 -17.27
C ALA A 499 -23.11 5.83 -18.30
N ALA A 500 -23.38 7.11 -18.07
CA ALA A 500 -24.27 7.94 -18.87
C ALA A 500 -23.50 8.86 -19.83
N ALA A 501 -23.02 8.33 -20.96
CA ALA A 501 -22.58 9.16 -22.09
C ALA A 501 -23.17 8.73 -23.45
N LEU A 502 -24.16 7.85 -23.45
CA LEU A 502 -24.97 7.51 -24.62
C LEU A 502 -26.44 7.37 -24.15
N PRO A 503 -27.45 7.38 -25.03
CA PRO A 503 -28.84 7.05 -24.66
C PRO A 503 -28.96 5.59 -24.17
N LYS A 504 -29.89 5.26 -23.25
CA LYS A 504 -30.15 3.84 -22.91
C LYS A 504 -30.71 3.11 -24.16
N GLY A 505 -30.33 1.85 -24.37
CA GLY A 505 -30.82 1.04 -25.51
C GLY A 505 -30.00 1.10 -26.81
N VAL A 506 -28.73 1.50 -26.74
CA VAL A 506 -27.82 1.61 -27.90
C VAL A 506 -27.42 0.22 -28.41
N ARG A 507 -27.58 -0.02 -29.72
CA ARG A 507 -27.26 -1.30 -30.36
C ARG A 507 -25.79 -1.35 -30.80
N ALA A 508 -25.26 -2.55 -31.00
CA ALA A 508 -23.88 -2.75 -31.48
C ALA A 508 -23.53 -1.98 -32.77
N SER A 509 -24.53 -1.62 -33.59
CA SER A 509 -24.37 -0.83 -34.83
C SER A 509 -24.01 0.63 -34.62
N ASP A 510 -24.24 1.16 -33.41
CA ASP A 510 -24.22 2.61 -33.16
C ASP A 510 -22.88 3.05 -32.54
N VAL A 511 -21.94 2.12 -32.34
CA VAL A 511 -20.60 2.36 -31.80
C VAL A 511 -19.60 2.47 -32.95
N ALA A 512 -18.99 3.64 -33.14
CA ALA A 512 -17.98 3.88 -34.17
C ALA A 512 -16.77 2.95 -33.97
N ALA A 513 -16.35 2.23 -35.02
CA ALA A 513 -15.39 1.13 -34.89
C ALA A 513 -14.01 1.49 -35.47
N SER A 514 -13.01 1.71 -34.62
CA SER A 514 -11.59 1.68 -34.99
C SER A 514 -11.08 0.24 -34.94
N HIS A 515 -11.21 -0.50 -36.04
CA HIS A 515 -10.76 -1.90 -36.14
C HIS A 515 -10.04 -2.13 -37.48
N LEU A 516 -9.19 -3.16 -37.54
CA LEU A 516 -8.50 -3.53 -38.76
C LEU A 516 -9.52 -4.14 -39.75
N PRO A 517 -9.65 -3.64 -40.99
CA PRO A 517 -10.55 -4.23 -41.99
C PRO A 517 -10.17 -5.70 -42.25
N GLY A 518 -11.13 -6.61 -42.14
CA GLY A 518 -10.94 -8.06 -42.38
C GLY A 518 -10.65 -8.91 -41.13
N LEU A 519 -10.33 -8.30 -39.99
CA LEU A 519 -10.11 -9.00 -38.72
C LEU A 519 -11.36 -8.89 -37.83
N LEU A 520 -12.08 -10.00 -37.63
CA LEU A 520 -13.36 -9.99 -36.92
C LEU A 520 -13.17 -10.04 -35.40
N VAL A 521 -12.26 -10.90 -34.91
CA VAL A 521 -12.14 -11.17 -33.47
C VAL A 521 -10.69 -11.32 -33.01
N SER A 522 -10.37 -10.73 -31.86
CA SER A 522 -9.13 -10.97 -31.13
C SER A 522 -9.41 -11.85 -29.91
N VAL A 523 -8.80 -13.02 -29.85
CA VAL A 523 -8.93 -13.93 -28.70
C VAL A 523 -7.78 -13.67 -27.73
N ILE A 524 -8.10 -13.36 -26.48
CA ILE A 524 -7.10 -13.01 -25.47
C ILE A 524 -6.96 -14.17 -24.49
N ILE A 525 -5.74 -14.71 -24.40
CA ILE A 525 -5.37 -15.82 -23.53
C ILE A 525 -4.34 -15.34 -22.50
N PRO A 526 -4.73 -14.99 -21.26
CA PRO A 526 -3.78 -14.75 -20.20
C PRO A 526 -3.22 -16.09 -19.69
N VAL A 527 -1.89 -16.22 -19.66
CA VAL A 527 -1.21 -17.41 -19.13
C VAL A 527 -0.37 -17.07 -17.91
N TYR A 528 -0.48 -17.90 -16.87
CA TYR A 528 0.40 -17.90 -15.70
C TYR A 528 0.56 -19.34 -15.22
N ASN A 529 1.76 -19.91 -15.32
CA ASN A 529 2.02 -21.30 -14.93
C ASN A 529 1.08 -22.32 -15.60
N GLY A 530 0.84 -22.15 -16.91
CA GLY A 530 -0.16 -22.90 -17.68
C GLY A 530 0.41 -23.65 -18.90
N SER A 531 1.72 -23.86 -18.97
CA SER A 531 2.38 -24.41 -20.17
C SER A 531 1.81 -25.78 -20.58
N SER A 532 1.40 -26.61 -19.62
CA SER A 532 0.88 -27.95 -19.92
C SER A 532 -0.49 -27.98 -20.61
N THR A 533 -1.26 -26.90 -20.56
CA THR A 533 -2.61 -26.81 -21.16
C THR A 533 -2.70 -25.74 -22.24
N LEU A 534 -1.72 -24.83 -22.33
CA LEU A 534 -1.72 -23.70 -23.26
C LEU A 534 -1.88 -24.12 -24.72
N LYS A 535 -1.21 -25.21 -25.12
CA LYS A 535 -1.30 -25.78 -26.47
C LYS A 535 -2.74 -26.15 -26.84
N GLU A 536 -3.44 -26.87 -25.96
CA GLU A 536 -4.84 -27.27 -26.17
C GLU A 536 -5.76 -26.05 -26.31
N ALA A 537 -5.50 -25.00 -25.53
CA ALA A 537 -6.26 -23.76 -25.59
C ALA A 537 -6.07 -23.04 -26.93
N ILE A 538 -4.82 -22.83 -27.38
CA ILE A 538 -4.50 -22.17 -28.65
C ILE A 538 -5.06 -22.97 -29.83
N ASP A 539 -4.81 -24.28 -29.88
CA ASP A 539 -5.29 -25.16 -30.95
C ASP A 539 -6.82 -25.11 -31.07
N SER A 540 -7.55 -25.05 -29.94
CA SER A 540 -9.01 -24.96 -29.94
C SER A 540 -9.57 -23.66 -30.53
N VAL A 541 -8.78 -22.58 -30.46
CA VAL A 541 -9.11 -21.28 -31.07
C VAL A 541 -8.80 -21.30 -32.57
N LEU A 542 -7.63 -21.81 -32.96
CA LEU A 542 -7.22 -21.89 -34.36
C LEU A 542 -8.11 -22.83 -35.18
N ALA A 543 -8.73 -23.82 -34.53
CA ALA A 543 -9.68 -24.76 -35.14
C ALA A 543 -11.11 -24.20 -35.32
N GLN A 544 -11.38 -22.94 -34.96
CA GLN A 544 -12.72 -22.35 -35.12
C GLN A 544 -13.06 -22.09 -36.60
N ASP A 545 -14.25 -22.47 -37.02
CA ASP A 545 -14.78 -22.12 -38.34
C ASP A 545 -15.16 -20.64 -38.40
N MET A 546 -14.47 -19.89 -39.26
CA MET A 546 -14.70 -18.47 -39.52
C MET A 546 -15.37 -18.20 -40.88
N HIS A 547 -15.96 -19.24 -41.50
CA HIS A 547 -16.80 -19.09 -42.69
C HIS A 547 -18.26 -18.80 -42.32
N PHE A 548 -18.76 -17.62 -42.73
CA PHE A 548 -20.12 -17.17 -42.45
C PHE A 548 -20.95 -17.14 -43.74
N GLU A 549 -22.09 -17.86 -43.75
CA GLU A 549 -22.94 -18.03 -44.94
C GLU A 549 -24.02 -16.92 -45.12
N SER A 550 -24.37 -16.17 -44.06
CA SER A 550 -25.54 -15.27 -44.09
C SER A 550 -25.24 -13.80 -44.37
N ALA A 551 -26.22 -13.12 -45.00
CA ALA A 551 -26.14 -11.79 -45.59
C ALA A 551 -26.48 -10.62 -44.63
N ASP A 552 -26.29 -10.78 -43.31
CA ASP A 552 -26.60 -9.71 -42.37
C ASP A 552 -25.32 -8.98 -41.93
N ARG A 553 -25.03 -7.88 -42.63
CA ARG A 553 -24.10 -6.78 -42.27
C ARG A 553 -22.58 -7.00 -42.41
N ILE A 554 -22.09 -8.18 -42.81
CA ILE A 554 -20.62 -8.43 -42.97
C ILE A 554 -20.17 -8.70 -44.43
N GLY A 555 -21.11 -8.79 -45.36
CA GLY A 555 -20.80 -9.08 -46.77
C GLY A 555 -20.80 -10.59 -47.03
N LYS A 556 -21.52 -10.99 -48.08
CA LYS A 556 -21.74 -12.40 -48.42
C LYS A 556 -20.43 -13.01 -48.93
N GLY A 557 -19.93 -14.08 -48.30
CA GLY A 557 -18.75 -14.83 -48.76
C GLY A 557 -17.38 -14.28 -48.36
N SER A 558 -17.30 -13.29 -47.45
CA SER A 558 -16.00 -12.82 -46.93
C SER A 558 -15.43 -13.77 -45.89
N ILE A 559 -14.23 -14.30 -46.12
CA ILE A 559 -13.42 -14.95 -45.07
C ILE A 559 -13.04 -13.85 -44.08
N GLN A 560 -13.37 -14.06 -42.80
CA GLN A 560 -13.02 -13.15 -41.72
C GLN A 560 -11.91 -13.79 -40.90
N GLU A 561 -10.87 -13.01 -40.58
CA GLU A 561 -9.73 -13.53 -39.81
C GLU A 561 -9.98 -13.43 -38.30
N LEU A 562 -9.25 -14.26 -37.56
CA LEU A 562 -9.09 -14.15 -36.11
C LEU A 562 -7.61 -13.98 -35.77
N GLU A 563 -7.33 -13.31 -34.66
CA GLU A 563 -6.00 -13.28 -34.05
C GLU A 563 -6.07 -13.83 -32.62
N VAL A 564 -4.96 -14.37 -32.13
CA VAL A 564 -4.81 -14.92 -30.79
C VAL A 564 -3.71 -14.13 -30.09
N LEU A 565 -4.05 -13.40 -29.03
CA LEU A 565 -3.13 -12.68 -28.17
C LEU A 565 -2.85 -13.51 -26.93
N VAL A 566 -1.70 -14.19 -26.89
CA VAL A 566 -1.22 -14.91 -25.72
C VAL A 566 -0.40 -13.96 -24.88
N ILE A 567 -0.82 -13.73 -23.63
CA ILE A 567 -0.18 -12.78 -22.72
C ILE A 567 0.38 -13.54 -21.52
N ASP A 568 1.69 -13.72 -21.50
CA ASP A 568 2.40 -14.31 -20.38
C ASP A 568 2.51 -13.32 -19.21
N ASP A 569 1.94 -13.70 -18.08
CA ASP A 569 1.91 -12.93 -16.85
C ASP A 569 3.06 -13.28 -15.89
N ASP A 570 4.29 -13.29 -16.42
CA ASP A 570 5.51 -13.59 -15.67
C ASP A 570 5.47 -15.02 -15.11
N SER A 571 5.25 -15.98 -16.02
CA SER A 571 5.23 -17.40 -15.71
C SER A 571 6.59 -17.90 -15.22
N THR A 572 6.53 -18.90 -14.34
CA THR A 572 7.72 -19.57 -13.77
C THR A 572 7.98 -20.95 -14.37
N ASP A 573 7.01 -21.49 -15.10
CA ASP A 573 7.20 -22.62 -16.01
C ASP A 573 7.71 -22.12 -17.38
N ASP A 574 7.62 -22.95 -18.43
CA ASP A 574 8.22 -22.68 -19.75
C ASP A 574 7.15 -22.58 -20.86
N PRO A 575 6.31 -21.52 -20.86
CA PRO A 575 5.33 -21.32 -21.93
C PRO A 575 6.02 -20.95 -23.25
N ASP A 576 7.24 -20.40 -23.19
CA ASP A 576 8.03 -20.05 -24.37
C ASP A 576 8.27 -21.28 -25.26
N SER A 577 8.57 -22.44 -24.66
CA SER A 577 8.73 -23.70 -25.39
C SER A 577 7.49 -24.10 -26.21
N VAL A 578 6.28 -23.85 -25.69
CA VAL A 578 5.01 -24.12 -26.38
C VAL A 578 4.80 -23.12 -27.51
N MET A 579 5.18 -21.85 -27.30
CA MET A 579 5.00 -20.79 -28.29
C MET A 579 5.91 -20.92 -29.51
N LEU A 580 7.03 -21.66 -29.41
CA LEU A 580 7.89 -21.97 -30.57
C LEU A 580 7.13 -22.73 -31.67
N GLU A 581 6.14 -23.55 -31.33
CA GLU A 581 5.32 -24.27 -32.34
C GLU A 581 4.46 -23.30 -33.18
N TYR A 582 4.16 -22.11 -32.66
CA TYR A 582 3.30 -21.11 -33.29
C TYR A 582 4.05 -19.91 -33.84
N GLU A 583 5.39 -19.89 -33.77
CA GLU A 583 6.23 -18.76 -34.24
C GLU A 583 6.01 -18.44 -35.74
N SER A 584 5.63 -19.47 -36.51
CA SER A 584 5.34 -19.34 -37.95
C SER A 584 3.88 -18.98 -38.28
N ASP A 585 2.95 -19.02 -37.31
CA ASP A 585 1.54 -18.67 -37.55
C ASP A 585 1.31 -17.17 -37.28
N PRO A 586 1.07 -16.35 -38.32
CA PRO A 586 0.93 -14.90 -38.16
C PRO A 586 -0.32 -14.48 -37.36
N ARG A 587 -1.25 -15.40 -37.08
CA ARG A 587 -2.43 -15.14 -36.27
C ARG A 587 -2.13 -15.16 -34.78
N VAL A 588 -1.04 -15.79 -34.34
CA VAL A 588 -0.69 -15.95 -32.94
C VAL A 588 0.36 -14.92 -32.54
N ILE A 589 0.01 -14.06 -31.59
CA ILE A 589 0.88 -13.00 -31.08
C ILE A 589 1.17 -13.30 -29.63
N TYR A 590 2.45 -13.45 -29.32
CA TYR A 590 2.93 -13.73 -27.99
C TYR A 590 3.51 -12.48 -27.33
N LEU A 591 3.06 -12.18 -26.12
CA LEU A 591 3.42 -10.96 -25.38
C LEU A 591 3.79 -11.31 -23.94
N HIS A 592 4.91 -10.75 -23.46
CA HIS A 592 5.32 -10.92 -22.07
C HIS A 592 5.01 -9.68 -21.22
N ASN A 593 4.50 -9.90 -20.01
CA ASN A 593 4.50 -8.92 -18.93
C ASN A 593 5.87 -8.90 -18.26
N LYS A 594 6.42 -7.71 -17.97
CA LYS A 594 7.73 -7.58 -17.30
C LYS A 594 7.73 -8.06 -15.84
N ASN A 595 6.56 -8.08 -15.20
CA ASN A 595 6.33 -8.53 -13.84
C ASN A 595 4.91 -9.09 -13.77
N ARG A 596 4.65 -10.00 -12.83
CA ARG A 596 3.30 -10.51 -12.56
C ARG A 596 2.29 -9.41 -12.25
N LEU A 597 1.33 -9.20 -13.14
CA LEU A 597 0.27 -8.19 -13.06
C LEU A 597 -1.04 -8.75 -12.50
N GLY A 598 -1.35 -10.02 -12.80
CA GLY A 598 -2.64 -10.66 -12.54
C GLY A 598 -3.49 -10.82 -13.80
N ALA A 599 -4.33 -11.86 -13.83
CA ALA A 599 -5.12 -12.23 -15.00
C ALA A 599 -6.07 -11.12 -15.49
N ALA A 600 -6.60 -10.27 -14.59
CA ALA A 600 -7.50 -9.19 -15.00
C ALA A 600 -6.74 -8.10 -15.76
N LYS A 601 -5.56 -7.74 -15.26
CA LYS A 601 -4.69 -6.76 -15.93
C LYS A 601 -4.15 -7.28 -17.25
N SER A 602 -3.78 -8.56 -17.32
CA SER A 602 -3.39 -9.20 -18.59
C SER A 602 -4.52 -9.17 -19.62
N ARG A 603 -5.76 -9.49 -19.20
CA ARG A 603 -6.95 -9.37 -20.08
C ARG A 603 -7.19 -7.93 -20.55
N ASN A 604 -7.06 -6.94 -19.66
CA ASN A 604 -7.20 -5.54 -20.03
C ASN A 604 -6.12 -5.08 -21.01
N ARG A 605 -4.86 -5.52 -20.81
CA ARG A 605 -3.75 -5.27 -21.74
C ARG A 605 -4.07 -5.86 -23.12
N GLY A 606 -4.60 -7.09 -23.15
CA GLY A 606 -5.06 -7.72 -24.39
C GLY A 606 -6.19 -6.95 -25.07
N ALA A 607 -7.19 -6.48 -24.32
CA ALA A 607 -8.31 -5.72 -24.88
C ALA A 607 -7.87 -4.36 -25.47
N LEU A 608 -6.82 -3.74 -24.92
CA LEU A 608 -6.22 -2.54 -25.47
C LEU A 608 -5.47 -2.83 -26.79
N LEU A 609 -4.71 -3.92 -26.83
CA LEU A 609 -3.91 -4.32 -28.00
C LEU A 609 -4.72 -5.01 -29.11
N ALA A 610 -5.91 -5.52 -28.80
CA ALA A 610 -6.80 -6.17 -29.74
C ALA A 610 -7.11 -5.29 -30.96
N ARG A 611 -6.96 -5.88 -32.16
CA ARG A 611 -7.20 -5.21 -33.45
C ARG A 611 -8.53 -5.61 -34.09
N GLY A 612 -9.14 -6.70 -33.60
CA GLY A 612 -10.44 -7.20 -34.07
C GLY A 612 -11.61 -6.33 -33.62
N LYS A 613 -12.72 -6.40 -34.36
CA LYS A 613 -13.98 -5.70 -34.02
C LYS A 613 -14.60 -6.20 -32.71
N TYR A 614 -14.44 -7.49 -32.46
CA TYR A 614 -14.85 -8.16 -31.23
C TYR A 614 -13.62 -8.69 -30.49
N ILE A 615 -13.76 -8.91 -29.21
CA ILE A 615 -12.82 -9.70 -28.42
C ILE A 615 -13.52 -10.91 -27.83
N ALA A 616 -12.73 -11.95 -27.59
CA ALA A 616 -13.14 -13.11 -26.81
C ALA A 616 -12.07 -13.42 -25.78
N TYR A 617 -12.49 -13.89 -24.60
CA TYR A 617 -11.56 -14.33 -23.57
C TYR A 617 -11.53 -15.86 -23.53
N LEU A 618 -10.34 -16.42 -23.32
CA LEU A 618 -10.14 -17.84 -23.07
C LEU A 618 -9.06 -18.00 -22.00
N ASP A 619 -9.37 -18.72 -20.91
CA ASP A 619 -8.36 -19.08 -19.91
C ASP A 619 -7.44 -20.17 -20.47
N ALA A 620 -6.15 -20.12 -20.14
CA ALA A 620 -5.12 -21.01 -20.70
C ALA A 620 -5.29 -22.51 -20.35
N ASP A 621 -6.22 -22.85 -19.46
CA ASP A 621 -6.57 -24.21 -19.06
C ASP A 621 -7.92 -24.71 -19.57
N ASP A 622 -8.68 -23.84 -20.25
CA ASP A 622 -9.98 -24.16 -20.86
C ASP A 622 -9.84 -24.49 -22.36
N ILE A 623 -10.85 -25.16 -22.92
CA ILE A 623 -10.87 -25.57 -24.33
C ILE A 623 -12.21 -25.18 -24.97
N TRP A 624 -12.18 -24.60 -26.17
CA TRP A 624 -13.39 -24.35 -26.95
C TRP A 624 -13.78 -25.55 -27.82
N LYS A 625 -15.08 -25.83 -27.92
CA LYS A 625 -15.59 -26.76 -28.92
C LYS A 625 -15.61 -26.10 -30.31
N PRO A 626 -15.57 -26.90 -31.39
CA PRO A 626 -15.77 -26.37 -32.74
C PRO A 626 -17.09 -25.58 -32.84
N ASP A 627 -17.12 -24.61 -33.76
CA ASP A 627 -18.28 -23.74 -34.05
C ASP A 627 -18.73 -22.77 -32.95
N LYS A 628 -17.98 -22.65 -31.84
CA LYS A 628 -18.33 -21.72 -30.75
C LYS A 628 -18.49 -20.30 -31.29
N LEU A 629 -17.47 -19.78 -31.98
CA LEU A 629 -17.50 -18.42 -32.52
C LEU A 629 -18.62 -18.24 -33.55
N LYS A 630 -18.77 -19.20 -34.48
CA LYS A 630 -19.83 -19.18 -35.50
C LYS A 630 -21.23 -19.02 -34.89
N LYS A 631 -21.55 -19.82 -33.88
CA LYS A 631 -22.84 -19.77 -33.17
C LYS A 631 -23.03 -18.48 -32.37
N GLN A 632 -21.98 -18.00 -31.69
CA GLN A 632 -22.05 -16.74 -30.94
C GLN A 632 -22.25 -15.54 -31.87
N PHE A 633 -21.54 -15.48 -33.00
CA PHE A 633 -21.68 -14.41 -33.97
C PHE A 633 -23.05 -14.42 -34.66
N ALA A 634 -23.58 -15.59 -35.03
CA ALA A 634 -24.95 -15.71 -35.52
C ALA A 634 -25.97 -15.13 -34.53
N ARG A 635 -25.75 -15.34 -33.22
CA ARG A 635 -26.60 -14.76 -32.17
C ARG A 635 -26.38 -13.26 -32.01
N ILE A 636 -25.14 -12.77 -32.04
CA ILE A 636 -24.82 -11.34 -31.97
C ILE A 636 -25.44 -10.58 -33.14
N PHE A 637 -25.33 -11.10 -34.36
CA PHE A 637 -25.85 -10.42 -35.56
C PHE A 637 -27.38 -10.41 -35.63
N SER A 638 -28.04 -11.50 -35.20
CA SER A 638 -29.51 -11.55 -35.13
C SER A 638 -30.09 -10.68 -34.02
N THR A 639 -29.42 -10.57 -32.87
CA THR A 639 -29.95 -9.82 -31.71
C THR A 639 -29.47 -8.37 -31.64
N GLY A 640 -28.32 -8.04 -32.23
CA GLY A 640 -27.68 -6.73 -32.12
C GLY A 640 -27.03 -6.46 -30.75
N ASN A 641 -26.93 -7.47 -29.88
CA ASN A 641 -26.35 -7.35 -28.55
C ASN A 641 -24.82 -7.17 -28.60
N VAL A 642 -24.28 -6.41 -27.66
CA VAL A 642 -22.84 -6.12 -27.60
C VAL A 642 -22.00 -7.22 -26.97
N LEU A 643 -22.65 -8.19 -26.31
CA LEU A 643 -22.01 -9.28 -25.59
C LEU A 643 -22.84 -10.56 -25.76
N CYS A 644 -22.15 -11.65 -26.06
CA CYS A 644 -22.70 -13.00 -26.13
C CYS A 644 -21.91 -13.96 -25.24
N CYS A 645 -22.59 -14.94 -24.63
CA CYS A 645 -21.95 -16.00 -23.84
C CYS A 645 -22.48 -17.39 -24.21
N THR A 646 -21.80 -18.46 -23.77
CA THR A 646 -22.26 -19.84 -23.98
C THR A 646 -22.33 -20.63 -22.68
N ALA A 647 -23.04 -21.76 -22.70
CA ALA A 647 -22.96 -22.75 -21.63
C ALA A 647 -21.60 -23.48 -21.64
N ARG A 648 -21.31 -24.22 -20.56
CA ARG A 648 -20.04 -24.93 -20.36
C ARG A 648 -20.24 -26.33 -19.80
N GLU A 649 -19.35 -27.24 -20.17
CA GLU A 649 -19.22 -28.58 -19.60
C GLU A 649 -17.99 -28.59 -18.69
N LEU A 650 -18.10 -29.18 -17.50
CA LEU A 650 -16.97 -29.25 -16.57
C LEU A 650 -16.07 -30.44 -16.90
N ILE A 651 -14.75 -30.21 -16.92
CA ILE A 651 -13.74 -31.25 -17.05
C ILE A 651 -12.84 -31.27 -15.80
N ARG A 652 -12.27 -32.44 -15.51
CA ARG A 652 -11.32 -32.63 -14.41
C ARG A 652 -9.94 -32.05 -14.79
N PRO A 653 -9.02 -31.83 -13.82
CA PRO A 653 -7.68 -31.33 -14.11
C PRO A 653 -6.91 -32.15 -15.17
N ASP A 654 -7.14 -33.46 -15.23
CA ASP A 654 -6.55 -34.40 -16.19
C ASP A 654 -7.19 -34.36 -17.59
N GLY A 655 -8.19 -33.50 -17.82
CA GLY A 655 -8.91 -33.39 -19.09
C GLY A 655 -10.10 -34.34 -19.24
N SER A 656 -10.32 -35.25 -18.29
CA SER A 656 -11.44 -36.19 -18.37
C SER A 656 -12.80 -35.49 -18.15
N ARG A 657 -13.81 -35.92 -18.91
CA ARG A 657 -15.16 -35.32 -18.87
C ARG A 657 -15.89 -35.69 -17.58
N THR A 658 -16.54 -34.72 -16.94
CA THR A 658 -17.38 -34.98 -15.75
C THR A 658 -18.84 -35.30 -16.10
N GLY A 659 -19.26 -35.03 -17.35
CA GLY A 659 -20.67 -35.11 -17.78
C GLY A 659 -21.56 -33.99 -17.22
N ARG A 660 -21.03 -33.11 -16.37
CA ARG A 660 -21.79 -32.04 -15.73
C ARG A 660 -21.80 -30.78 -16.61
N VAL A 661 -22.98 -30.42 -17.10
CA VAL A 661 -23.21 -29.20 -17.90
C VAL A 661 -23.81 -28.09 -17.05
N ILE A 662 -23.28 -26.87 -17.20
CA ILE A 662 -23.85 -25.64 -16.63
C ILE A 662 -24.43 -24.84 -17.80
N GLY A 663 -25.76 -24.89 -17.92
CA GLY A 663 -26.53 -24.15 -18.92
C GLY A 663 -26.61 -22.64 -18.66
N VAL A 664 -27.08 -21.90 -19.67
CA VAL A 664 -27.28 -20.46 -19.63
C VAL A 664 -28.63 -20.10 -20.28
N LYS A 665 -29.32 -19.08 -19.77
CA LYS A 665 -30.53 -18.57 -20.44
C LYS A 665 -30.18 -17.91 -21.77
N GLU A 666 -30.98 -18.11 -22.82
CA GLU A 666 -30.75 -17.51 -24.15
C GLU A 666 -30.68 -15.98 -24.17
N THR A 667 -31.35 -15.34 -23.21
CA THR A 667 -31.27 -13.92 -22.95
C THR A 667 -31.10 -13.72 -21.45
N LEU A 668 -29.99 -13.11 -21.05
CA LEU A 668 -29.68 -12.79 -19.67
C LEU A 668 -29.91 -11.30 -19.43
N THR A 669 -30.66 -10.99 -18.37
CA THR A 669 -30.81 -9.61 -17.89
C THR A 669 -29.97 -9.36 -16.65
N TRP A 670 -29.77 -8.08 -16.33
CA TRP A 670 -29.13 -7.66 -15.08
C TRP A 670 -29.76 -8.32 -13.83
N ARG A 671 -31.09 -8.50 -13.82
CA ARG A 671 -31.82 -9.14 -12.71
C ARG A 671 -31.51 -10.63 -12.58
N ASP A 672 -31.32 -11.34 -13.69
CA ASP A 672 -30.96 -12.76 -13.68
C ASP A 672 -29.59 -13.00 -13.04
N MET A 673 -28.64 -12.12 -13.36
CA MET A 673 -27.25 -12.20 -12.91
C MET A 673 -27.06 -11.85 -11.42
N LEU A 674 -27.91 -10.99 -10.85
CA LEU A 674 -27.85 -10.61 -9.43
C LEU A 674 -27.86 -11.83 -8.50
N MET A 675 -28.72 -12.80 -8.78
CA MET A 675 -28.96 -13.95 -7.91
C MET A 675 -28.21 -15.21 -8.35
N ASN A 676 -27.75 -15.27 -9.60
CA ASN A 676 -26.99 -16.42 -10.11
C ASN A 676 -26.02 -15.97 -11.21
N ASN A 677 -24.71 -16.11 -10.98
CA ASN A 677 -23.72 -15.84 -12.02
C ASN A 677 -23.75 -16.95 -13.07
N GLN A 678 -24.22 -16.65 -14.28
CA GLN A 678 -24.30 -17.59 -15.40
C GLN A 678 -23.26 -17.33 -16.48
N ILE A 679 -22.54 -16.20 -16.42
CA ILE A 679 -21.54 -15.83 -17.41
C ILE A 679 -20.17 -16.23 -16.88
N ASN A 680 -19.43 -16.97 -17.70
CA ASN A 680 -18.05 -17.38 -17.44
C ASN A 680 -17.11 -16.59 -18.35
N CYS A 681 -15.93 -16.20 -17.87
CA CYS A 681 -14.99 -15.41 -18.66
C CYS A 681 -14.66 -16.07 -20.01
N SER A 682 -14.29 -17.35 -20.02
CA SER A 682 -13.96 -18.11 -21.24
C SER A 682 -15.14 -18.30 -22.21
N SER A 683 -16.36 -17.91 -21.81
CA SER A 683 -17.55 -18.02 -22.64
C SER A 683 -17.93 -16.77 -23.41
N VAL A 684 -17.28 -15.64 -23.11
CA VAL A 684 -17.72 -14.35 -23.62
C VAL A 684 -17.10 -14.00 -24.97
N VAL A 685 -17.93 -13.46 -25.86
CA VAL A 685 -17.54 -12.62 -27.01
C VAL A 685 -18.22 -11.27 -26.82
N LEU A 686 -17.48 -10.17 -26.94
CA LEU A 686 -18.04 -8.81 -26.82
C LEU A 686 -17.36 -7.82 -27.76
N LEU A 687 -17.98 -6.67 -28.01
CA LEU A 687 -17.36 -5.59 -28.77
C LEU A 687 -16.08 -5.08 -28.10
N THR A 688 -15.04 -4.87 -28.90
CA THR A 688 -13.73 -4.40 -28.42
C THR A 688 -13.85 -3.05 -27.69
N GLU A 689 -14.61 -2.11 -28.25
CA GLU A 689 -14.83 -0.79 -27.62
C GLU A 689 -15.58 -0.89 -26.28
N VAL A 690 -16.48 -1.86 -26.13
CA VAL A 690 -17.17 -2.12 -24.86
C VAL A 690 -16.18 -2.68 -23.84
N ALA A 691 -15.31 -3.60 -24.25
CA ALA A 691 -14.28 -4.14 -23.36
C ALA A 691 -13.28 -3.07 -22.89
N ARG A 692 -12.86 -2.17 -23.79
CA ARG A 692 -11.99 -1.04 -23.46
C ARG A 692 -12.63 -0.06 -22.48
N ARG A 693 -13.94 0.16 -22.63
CA ARG A 693 -14.72 1.04 -21.74
C ARG A 693 -15.02 0.43 -20.37
N TYR A 694 -15.10 -0.90 -20.28
CA TYR A 694 -15.41 -1.64 -19.06
C TYR A 694 -14.28 -2.61 -18.67
N PRO A 695 -13.11 -2.09 -18.23
CA PRO A 695 -11.99 -2.95 -17.84
C PRO A 695 -12.28 -3.77 -16.58
N MET A 696 -11.62 -4.91 -16.44
CA MET A 696 -11.67 -5.77 -15.24
C MET A 696 -10.74 -5.21 -14.15
N ILE A 697 -11.30 -4.59 -13.09
CA ILE A 697 -10.50 -3.83 -12.12
C ILE A 697 -10.30 -4.58 -10.78
N HIS A 698 -11.35 -5.23 -10.28
CA HIS A 698 -11.41 -5.71 -8.89
C HIS A 698 -10.87 -7.14 -8.70
N GLU A 699 -9.56 -7.34 -8.84
CA GLU A 699 -8.91 -8.65 -8.70
C GLU A 699 -9.08 -9.31 -7.31
N ASP A 700 -9.38 -8.52 -6.28
CA ASP A 700 -9.65 -9.00 -4.93
C ASP A 700 -11.06 -9.61 -4.76
N SER A 701 -11.88 -9.58 -5.82
CA SER A 701 -13.26 -10.08 -5.89
C SER A 701 -13.49 -10.88 -7.19
N HIS A 702 -14.74 -11.03 -7.63
CA HIS A 702 -15.12 -11.62 -8.93
C HIS A 702 -15.11 -10.52 -9.99
N GLU A 703 -13.92 -10.19 -10.50
CA GLU A 703 -13.69 -9.10 -11.45
C GLU A 703 -14.56 -9.23 -12.70
N ASP A 704 -14.67 -10.45 -13.24
CA ASP A 704 -15.42 -10.79 -14.44
C ASP A 704 -16.92 -10.52 -14.24
N TYR A 705 -17.48 -11.05 -13.15
CA TYR A 705 -18.88 -10.85 -12.78
C TYR A 705 -19.23 -9.38 -12.61
N ILE A 706 -18.36 -8.58 -12.00
CA ILE A 706 -18.59 -7.15 -11.81
C ILE A 706 -18.62 -6.45 -13.18
N THR A 707 -17.67 -6.75 -14.05
CA THR A 707 -17.65 -6.23 -15.43
C THR A 707 -18.92 -6.59 -16.20
N TRP A 708 -19.37 -7.85 -16.15
CA TRP A 708 -20.60 -8.28 -16.83
C TRP A 708 -21.85 -7.57 -16.30
N MET A 709 -21.92 -7.35 -14.98
CA MET A 709 -23.02 -6.60 -14.36
C MET A 709 -23.03 -5.14 -14.79
N SER A 710 -21.85 -4.50 -14.92
CA SER A 710 -21.73 -3.12 -15.40
C SER A 710 -22.16 -2.98 -16.86
N ILE A 711 -21.79 -3.94 -17.71
CA ILE A 711 -22.24 -3.98 -19.12
C ILE A 711 -23.74 -4.20 -19.19
N LEU A 712 -24.30 -5.16 -18.43
CA LEU A 712 -25.74 -5.45 -18.40
C LEU A 712 -26.59 -4.30 -17.88
N ASN A 713 -26.09 -3.52 -16.91
CA ASN A 713 -26.80 -2.33 -16.43
C ASN A 713 -26.96 -1.28 -17.55
N ARG A 714 -26.04 -1.29 -18.52
CA ARG A 714 -26.00 -0.32 -19.61
C ARG A 714 -26.72 -0.79 -20.88
N TYR A 715 -26.47 -2.04 -21.28
CA TYR A 715 -26.95 -2.62 -22.53
C TYR A 715 -28.18 -3.54 -22.34
N GLU A 716 -28.70 -3.61 -21.12
CA GLU A 716 -29.96 -4.25 -20.68
C GLU A 716 -30.04 -5.78 -20.82
N ALA A 717 -29.50 -6.34 -21.90
CA ALA A 717 -29.53 -7.76 -22.19
C ALA A 717 -28.21 -8.27 -22.80
N VAL A 718 -27.86 -9.50 -22.43
CA VAL A 718 -26.81 -10.31 -23.02
C VAL A 718 -27.49 -11.46 -23.75
N CYS A 719 -27.10 -11.73 -24.99
CA CYS A 719 -27.58 -12.92 -25.67
C CYS A 719 -26.69 -14.11 -25.30
N ALA A 720 -27.23 -15.32 -25.34
CA ALA A 720 -26.45 -16.51 -25.06
C ALA A 720 -26.84 -17.67 -25.96
N VAL A 721 -25.89 -18.58 -26.14
CA VAL A 721 -26.09 -19.89 -26.77
C VAL A 721 -26.11 -20.94 -25.67
N ASN A 722 -27.26 -21.55 -25.41
CA ASN A 722 -27.43 -22.56 -24.36
C ASN A 722 -26.89 -23.94 -24.77
N GLU A 723 -25.70 -23.97 -25.33
CA GLU A 723 -24.97 -25.18 -25.70
C GLU A 723 -23.61 -25.20 -25.01
N PRO A 724 -23.16 -26.36 -24.49
CA PRO A 724 -21.90 -26.47 -23.75
C PRO A 724 -20.69 -26.42 -24.70
N LEU A 725 -20.39 -25.23 -25.22
CA LEU A 725 -19.37 -24.98 -26.24
C LEU A 725 -17.97 -24.76 -25.65
N ILE A 726 -17.82 -24.94 -24.33
CA ILE A 726 -16.56 -24.79 -23.60
C ILE A 726 -16.40 -25.99 -22.68
N LEU A 727 -15.19 -26.55 -22.66
CA LEU A 727 -14.74 -27.49 -21.65
C LEU A 727 -14.00 -26.67 -20.59
N TYR A 728 -14.65 -26.49 -19.44
CA TYR A 728 -14.16 -25.66 -18.35
C TYR A 728 -13.42 -26.50 -17.32
N ARG A 729 -12.12 -26.24 -17.11
CA ARG A 729 -11.26 -27.06 -16.25
C ARG A 729 -11.39 -26.65 -14.79
N VAL A 730 -11.79 -27.61 -13.93
CA VAL A 730 -12.01 -27.34 -12.51
C VAL A 730 -10.71 -27.58 -11.73
N SER A 731 -10.04 -26.50 -11.30
CA SER A 731 -8.83 -26.59 -10.45
C SER A 731 -9.14 -26.58 -8.95
N ASN A 732 -8.39 -27.36 -8.16
CA ASN A 732 -8.52 -27.40 -6.69
C ASN A 732 -7.99 -26.12 -6.01
N THR A 733 -7.16 -25.33 -6.71
CA THR A 733 -6.51 -24.10 -6.24
C THR A 733 -7.19 -22.82 -6.72
N GLY A 734 -8.27 -22.93 -7.51
CA GLY A 734 -8.98 -21.78 -8.10
C GLY A 734 -9.60 -20.82 -7.05
N LYS A 735 -9.94 -19.60 -7.49
CA LYS A 735 -10.57 -18.54 -6.64
C LYS A 735 -11.80 -19.05 -5.86
N SER A 736 -12.49 -20.06 -6.39
CA SER A 736 -13.70 -20.70 -5.86
C SER A 736 -13.48 -21.86 -4.88
N GLY A 737 -12.24 -22.35 -4.69
CA GLY A 737 -11.95 -23.56 -3.89
C GLY A 737 -12.27 -23.43 -2.39
N GLY A 738 -12.25 -22.22 -1.83
CA GLY A 738 -12.64 -21.95 -0.44
C GLY A 738 -14.04 -21.35 -0.34
N LYS A 739 -15.02 -22.08 0.22
CA LYS A 739 -16.42 -21.59 0.37
C LYS A 739 -16.52 -20.25 1.11
N LEU A 740 -15.74 -20.06 2.18
CA LEU A 740 -15.73 -18.81 2.95
C LEU A 740 -15.07 -17.64 2.19
N LYS A 741 -14.02 -17.94 1.41
CA LYS A 741 -13.34 -16.96 0.55
C LYS A 741 -14.27 -16.49 -0.57
N SER A 742 -14.91 -17.42 -1.25
CA SER A 742 -15.91 -17.16 -2.30
C SER A 742 -17.09 -16.33 -1.78
N ALA A 743 -17.62 -16.67 -0.60
CA ALA A 743 -18.69 -15.89 0.05
C ALA A 743 -18.27 -14.43 0.30
N ARG A 744 -17.06 -14.21 0.84
CA ARG A 744 -16.52 -12.86 1.08
C ARG A 744 -16.32 -12.08 -0.21
N MET A 745 -15.83 -12.74 -1.26
CA MET A 745 -15.66 -12.14 -2.59
C MET A 745 -17.00 -11.73 -3.18
N ARG A 746 -18.05 -12.56 -3.08
CA ARG A 746 -19.40 -12.23 -3.57
C ARG A 746 -20.03 -11.04 -2.84
N TYR A 747 -19.90 -10.96 -1.51
CA TYR A 747 -20.38 -9.79 -0.76
C TYR A 747 -19.67 -8.50 -1.21
N ARG A 748 -18.34 -8.55 -1.40
CA ARG A 748 -17.57 -7.40 -1.94
C ARG A 748 -18.03 -7.01 -3.34
N ALA A 749 -18.33 -7.97 -4.21
CA ALA A 749 -18.83 -7.68 -5.55
C ALA A 749 -20.11 -6.82 -5.50
N TYR A 750 -21.07 -7.13 -4.61
CA TYR A 750 -22.24 -6.26 -4.44
C TYR A 750 -21.89 -4.87 -3.91
N ARG A 751 -20.85 -4.74 -3.08
CA ARG A 751 -20.38 -3.43 -2.61
C ARG A 751 -19.75 -2.62 -3.72
N TYR A 752 -18.97 -3.24 -4.60
CA TYR A 752 -18.38 -2.60 -5.79
C TYR A 752 -19.42 -2.20 -6.82
N LEU A 753 -20.52 -2.96 -6.93
CA LEU A 753 -21.70 -2.57 -7.71
C LEU A 753 -22.53 -1.44 -7.04
N GLY A 754 -21.99 -0.70 -6.06
CA GLY A 754 -22.66 0.46 -5.46
C GLY A 754 -23.85 0.16 -4.53
N PHE A 755 -24.15 -1.11 -4.20
CA PHE A 755 -25.22 -1.40 -3.25
C PHE A 755 -24.81 -1.05 -1.82
N GLY A 756 -25.68 -0.36 -1.07
CA GLY A 756 -25.52 -0.08 0.36
C GLY A 756 -25.35 -1.36 1.22
N PRO A 757 -24.75 -1.27 2.43
CA PRO A 757 -24.33 -2.45 3.20
C PRO A 757 -25.48 -3.41 3.53
N VAL A 758 -26.68 -2.86 3.79
CA VAL A 758 -27.91 -3.63 4.06
C VAL A 758 -28.38 -4.36 2.79
N ARG A 759 -28.45 -3.66 1.66
CA ARG A 759 -28.90 -4.25 0.39
C ARG A 759 -27.92 -5.32 -0.11
N SER A 760 -26.62 -5.10 0.05
CA SER A 760 -25.60 -6.13 -0.23
C SER A 760 -25.76 -7.36 0.64
N ALA A 761 -26.10 -7.20 1.93
CA ALA A 761 -26.36 -8.32 2.83
C ALA A 761 -27.59 -9.12 2.40
N CYS A 762 -28.70 -8.46 2.04
CA CYS A 762 -29.92 -9.13 1.55
C CYS A 762 -29.72 -9.88 0.22
N LEU A 763 -28.98 -9.29 -0.73
CA LEU A 763 -28.65 -9.95 -2.00
C LEU A 763 -27.74 -11.14 -1.76
N PHE A 764 -26.77 -11.01 -0.86
CA PHE A 764 -25.87 -12.09 -0.47
C PHE A 764 -26.61 -13.25 0.22
N THR A 765 -27.53 -12.97 1.14
CA THR A 765 -28.33 -14.03 1.79
C THR A 765 -29.22 -14.75 0.78
N GLY A 766 -29.85 -14.03 -0.16
CA GLY A 766 -30.61 -14.63 -1.27
C GLY A 766 -29.76 -15.54 -2.16
N TYR A 767 -28.55 -15.10 -2.52
CA TYR A 767 -27.58 -15.90 -3.27
C TYR A 767 -27.14 -17.16 -2.48
N ALA A 768 -26.79 -16.99 -1.21
CA ALA A 768 -26.34 -18.08 -0.35
C ALA A 768 -27.45 -19.13 -0.14
N PHE A 769 -28.69 -18.68 0.07
CA PHE A 769 -29.85 -19.55 0.23
C PHE A 769 -30.13 -20.39 -1.03
N ARG A 770 -30.08 -19.78 -2.22
CA ARG A 770 -30.18 -20.52 -3.49
C ARG A 770 -29.02 -21.48 -3.71
N GLY A 771 -27.81 -21.10 -3.27
CA GLY A 771 -26.64 -21.99 -3.27
C GLY A 771 -26.85 -23.23 -2.40
N VAL A 772 -27.44 -23.07 -1.21
CA VAL A 772 -27.79 -24.18 -0.31
C VAL A 772 -28.90 -25.04 -0.89
N ILE A 773 -29.98 -24.45 -1.41
CA ILE A 773 -31.06 -25.20 -2.08
C ILE A 773 -30.49 -26.05 -3.21
N LYS A 774 -29.63 -25.48 -4.07
CA LYS A 774 -28.97 -26.20 -5.17
C LYS A 774 -28.10 -27.37 -4.71
N TYR A 775 -27.62 -27.37 -3.46
CA TYR A 775 -26.85 -28.46 -2.85
C TYR A 775 -27.74 -29.51 -2.14
N VAL A 776 -28.98 -29.15 -1.81
CA VAL A 776 -29.95 -30.04 -1.15
C VAL A 776 -30.85 -30.72 -2.19
N THR A 777 -31.06 -30.09 -3.35
CA THR A 777 -31.88 -30.61 -4.45
C THR A 777 -31.08 -31.25 -5.60
N ALA A 778 -29.75 -31.27 -5.51
CA ALA A 778 -28.86 -31.93 -6.46
C ALA A 778 -28.01 -32.95 -5.72
#